data_AF-A0A2G6DLF7-F1
#
_entry.id   AF-A0A2G6DLF7-F1
#
_cell.length_a   1.000
_cell.length_b   1.000
_cell.length_c   1.000
_cell.angle_alpha   90.00
_cell.angle_beta   90.00
_cell.angle_gamma   90.00
#
_symmetry.space_group_name_H-M   'P 1'
#
loop_
_entity.id
_entity.type
_entity.pdbx_description
1 polymer ?
#
loop_
_entity_poly.entity_id
_entity_poly.type
_entity_poly.pdbx_seq_one_letter_code
_entity_poly.pdbx_strand_id
1 'polypeptide(L)'
;MAVHSGSAHYGDEYVVVQLSETAGSNSSSSFAEYGEPGHVTLAQEQQIGAVWGLAHDRVRNRLLAGAFIKRFTRLARNPTTIFSVPVDEGVPSEWVTLDSGRSDPHASPDWGEDYAVIPAVGKEGLGDVDIAEDGREVYTIDLKTREFVRIPVNTDGSAGTPVKLALPVDDVPNCAKSNDVRPMGLGVNDGKVYIGMVCSAESTVSGLPIGGSDARKGNPAQLRGYVYAWDGATDFSLLLNFPLNYERGCLNHGGINKLMGMDNCNNFGKATWQAWTPVYPFNTKTTDAYGYPQPMIADIDFVDGDMVLGLLDRFGHMDGSHVNEPTDYTSGQLTIAGDILHACRTGADSWVMEKLISGNATCSTSGKGYDTNLTESIDEYYYQDDMGDVHPGNHADIGEGGIAVVPGSNQVISSVMDPARSAPKKDPVTQADPWESQGLHWYNSADGSWRKGYLIFDQGQPDDYPNWGKGNSLGDVELLVKPAPVEIGNRVWLDTDKDGIQDAGEPGIADVNVTLICGKDSETTTSSANGEYYFSNAAGGNAEFMDYGEECVVRVAAGQPELNDYELTQQNAGGDSSNHPATDLRDSDAADNAGTAEINFTVGHAGENNHTLDFGFTDSPKLADIELTKVIDKLSARRGEQVVYTLTATNKGPADATGVTVSDQLPTGVTPVAATPPLASQGSYDMASGVWNIGDLPNGLSVTLQITVTVD
;
A
#
# COMPACT_ATOMS: atom_id res chain seq x y z
N MET A 1 -13.58 3.71 6.79
CA MET A 1 -14.23 4.78 6.00
C MET A 1 -15.45 4.18 5.34
N ALA A 2 -16.47 4.95 4.96
CA ALA A 2 -17.57 4.40 4.17
C ALA A 2 -17.95 5.37 3.06
N VAL A 3 -18.24 4.85 1.88
CA VAL A 3 -18.87 5.63 0.81
C VAL A 3 -20.36 5.61 1.04
N HIS A 4 -20.98 6.76 1.28
CA HIS A 4 -22.43 6.87 1.17
C HIS A 4 -22.83 7.08 -0.28
N SER A 5 -23.78 6.28 -0.72
CA SER A 5 -24.35 6.34 -2.05
C SER A 5 -25.88 6.24 -2.04
N GLY A 6 -26.59 7.22 -1.48
CA GLY A 6 -28.03 7.32 -1.73
C GLY A 6 -28.78 8.46 -1.02
N SER A 7 -29.54 9.25 -1.78
CA SER A 7 -30.29 10.40 -1.21
C SER A 7 -31.52 10.01 -0.38
N ALA A 8 -31.70 10.65 0.78
CA ALA A 8 -32.91 10.54 1.60
C ALA A 8 -34.09 11.38 1.08
N HIS A 9 -33.82 12.45 0.33
CA HIS A 9 -34.80 13.28 -0.40
C HIS A 9 -34.08 13.91 -1.58
N TYR A 10 -34.77 14.43 -2.60
CA TYR A 10 -34.20 15.11 -3.78
C TYR A 10 -33.28 16.32 -3.40
N GLY A 11 -32.06 16.05 -2.93
CA GLY A 11 -31.10 16.99 -2.38
C GLY A 11 -29.73 16.34 -2.12
N ASP A 12 -28.90 16.33 -3.16
CA ASP A 12 -27.45 16.61 -3.20
C ASP A 12 -26.39 15.94 -2.29
N GLU A 13 -26.69 15.04 -1.36
CA GLU A 13 -25.64 14.52 -0.43
C GLU A 13 -25.32 13.03 -0.62
N TYR A 14 -24.35 12.73 -1.51
CA TYR A 14 -23.57 11.48 -1.48
C TYR A 14 -22.21 11.84 -0.88
N VAL A 15 -21.72 11.08 0.10
CA VAL A 15 -20.56 11.50 0.88
C VAL A 15 -19.58 10.37 1.08
N VAL A 16 -18.31 10.59 0.71
CA VAL A 16 -17.21 9.78 1.24
C VAL A 16 -16.90 10.29 2.64
N VAL A 17 -17.17 9.48 3.66
CA VAL A 17 -17.02 9.89 5.07
C VAL A 17 -15.82 9.23 5.75
N GLN A 18 -14.89 10.06 6.22
CA GLN A 18 -13.86 9.61 7.16
C GLN A 18 -14.45 9.51 8.57
N LEU A 19 -14.25 8.37 9.23
CA LEU A 19 -14.69 8.11 10.62
C LEU A 19 -13.46 7.99 11.53
N SER A 20 -13.51 8.63 12.70
CA SER A 20 -12.47 8.51 13.75
C SER A 20 -12.78 7.35 14.69
N GLU A 21 -11.79 6.46 14.94
CA GLU A 21 -11.90 5.45 16.00
C GLU A 21 -11.76 6.04 17.41
N THR A 22 -11.09 7.19 17.54
CA THR A 22 -10.92 7.88 18.81
C THR A 22 -12.12 8.78 19.11
N ALA A 23 -12.94 8.31 20.05
CA ALA A 23 -13.92 9.04 20.86
C ALA A 23 -14.89 10.00 20.14
N GLY A 24 -16.09 9.49 19.84
CA GLY A 24 -17.32 10.27 19.84
C GLY A 24 -18.13 9.98 21.10
N SER A 25 -17.79 10.58 22.25
CA SER A 25 -18.80 10.77 23.30
C SER A 25 -19.56 12.04 22.96
N ASN A 26 -20.59 11.92 22.12
CA ASN A 26 -21.72 12.85 22.05
C ASN A 26 -22.65 12.36 20.95
N SER A 27 -23.57 11.46 21.29
CA SER A 27 -24.83 11.39 20.56
C SER A 27 -25.94 11.88 21.49
N SER A 28 -26.86 12.65 20.92
CA SER A 28 -28.19 12.88 21.46
C SER A 28 -29.09 11.64 21.36
N SER A 29 -28.57 10.50 20.89
CA SER A 29 -29.27 9.21 20.88
C SER A 29 -29.11 8.51 22.23
N SER A 30 -30.17 7.86 22.69
CA SER A 30 -30.24 7.29 24.04
C SER A 30 -29.52 5.94 24.20
N PHE A 31 -28.76 5.50 23.19
CA PHE A 31 -28.21 4.16 23.10
C PHE A 31 -26.70 4.10 23.35
N ALA A 32 -26.30 3.62 24.53
CA ALA A 32 -24.90 3.52 24.95
C ALA A 32 -24.07 2.43 24.23
N GLU A 33 -24.71 1.54 23.46
CA GLU A 33 -24.05 0.49 22.66
C GLU A 33 -23.61 0.97 21.28
N TYR A 34 -24.10 2.12 20.82
CA TYR A 34 -23.85 2.67 19.48
C TYR A 34 -23.16 4.02 19.58
N GLY A 35 -22.00 4.14 18.94
CA GLY A 35 -21.37 5.42 18.70
C GLY A 35 -21.97 6.09 17.47
N GLU A 36 -22.20 7.40 17.54
CA GLU A 36 -22.26 8.26 16.36
C GLU A 36 -20.84 8.80 16.16
N PRO A 37 -20.02 8.19 15.29
CA PRO A 37 -18.67 8.69 15.06
C PRO A 37 -18.74 10.09 14.43
N GLY A 38 -17.89 10.99 14.90
CA GLY A 38 -17.64 12.23 14.16
C GLY A 38 -17.17 11.87 12.76
N HIS A 39 -17.79 12.46 11.74
CA HIS A 39 -17.44 12.22 10.34
C HIS A 39 -16.98 13.51 9.66
N VAL A 40 -16.13 13.34 8.65
CA VAL A 40 -15.71 14.42 7.74
C VAL A 40 -16.09 14.05 6.32
N THR A 41 -16.82 14.94 5.66
CA THR A 41 -17.14 14.84 4.23
C THR A 41 -15.90 15.12 3.40
N LEU A 42 -15.41 14.12 2.65
CA LEU A 42 -14.27 14.26 1.74
C LEU A 42 -14.69 14.62 0.31
N ALA A 43 -15.86 14.15 -0.13
CA ALA A 43 -16.40 14.40 -1.45
C ALA A 43 -17.93 14.41 -1.43
N GLN A 44 -18.54 15.18 -2.33
CA GLN A 44 -19.99 15.23 -2.56
C GLN A 44 -20.38 14.55 -3.87
N GLU A 45 -21.64 14.11 -4.01
CA GLU A 45 -22.20 13.51 -5.24
C GLU A 45 -21.90 14.34 -6.49
N GLN A 46 -22.09 15.66 -6.40
CA GLN A 46 -21.91 16.55 -7.54
C GLN A 46 -20.46 16.55 -8.07
N GLN A 47 -19.50 16.15 -7.22
CA GLN A 47 -18.08 16.09 -7.55
C GLN A 47 -17.71 14.75 -8.17
N ILE A 48 -18.18 13.62 -7.61
CA ILE A 48 -17.71 12.26 -7.97
C ILE A 48 -18.82 11.27 -8.37
N GLY A 49 -20.08 11.55 -8.07
CA GLY A 49 -21.22 10.69 -8.40
C GLY A 49 -21.25 9.42 -7.55
N ALA A 50 -21.87 8.36 -8.07
CA ALA A 50 -21.78 7.03 -7.46
C ALA A 50 -20.39 6.41 -7.64
N VAL A 51 -19.84 5.94 -6.53
CA VAL A 51 -18.57 5.19 -6.48
C VAL A 51 -18.75 3.92 -5.65
N TRP A 52 -17.94 2.91 -5.91
CA TRP A 52 -17.84 1.69 -5.08
C TRP A 52 -16.42 1.52 -4.60
N GLY A 53 -15.57 0.87 -5.40
CA GLY A 53 -14.25 0.43 -4.96
C GLY A 53 -13.38 1.58 -4.50
N LEU A 54 -12.71 1.38 -3.37
CA LEU A 54 -11.85 2.35 -2.71
C LEU A 54 -10.46 1.77 -2.48
N ALA A 55 -9.45 2.49 -2.94
CA ALA A 55 -8.07 2.23 -2.52
C ALA A 55 -7.48 3.43 -1.82
N HIS A 56 -6.88 3.23 -0.65
CA HIS A 56 -6.10 4.27 0.01
C HIS A 56 -4.65 4.29 -0.49
N ASP A 57 -4.30 5.31 -1.29
CA ASP A 57 -2.91 5.65 -1.60
C ASP A 57 -2.27 6.31 -0.37
N ARG A 58 -1.73 5.44 0.49
CA ARG A 58 -1.15 5.81 1.79
C ARG A 58 0.09 6.70 1.66
N VAL A 59 0.79 6.64 0.51
CA VAL A 59 1.97 7.46 0.23
C VAL A 59 1.57 8.92 -0.02
N ARG A 60 0.49 9.13 -0.78
CA ARG A 60 0.03 10.48 -1.16
C ARG A 60 -1.18 10.96 -0.35
N ASN A 61 -1.60 10.17 0.63
CA ASN A 61 -2.73 10.40 1.52
C ASN A 61 -4.01 10.83 0.79
N ARG A 62 -4.44 9.99 -0.16
CA ARG A 62 -5.66 10.18 -0.96
C ARG A 62 -6.36 8.85 -1.17
N LEU A 63 -7.65 8.92 -1.42
CA LEU A 63 -8.42 7.76 -1.88
C LEU A 63 -8.54 7.78 -3.39
N LEU A 64 -8.55 6.59 -3.97
CA LEU A 64 -8.90 6.34 -5.34
C LEU A 64 -10.26 5.66 -5.37
N ALA A 65 -11.26 6.33 -5.94
CA ALA A 65 -12.65 5.87 -5.91
C ALA A 65 -13.16 5.58 -7.33
N GLY A 66 -13.59 4.35 -7.60
CA GLY A 66 -14.05 3.92 -8.92
C GLY A 66 -15.51 4.28 -9.18
N ALA A 67 -15.80 4.88 -10.35
CA ALA A 67 -17.17 5.16 -10.77
C ALA A 67 -18.02 3.88 -10.88
N PHE A 68 -19.21 3.90 -10.30
CA PHE A 68 -20.08 2.73 -10.20
C PHE A 68 -21.48 3.02 -10.77
N ILE A 69 -22.11 2.00 -11.37
CA ILE A 69 -23.43 2.14 -11.99
C ILE A 69 -24.50 1.47 -11.13
N LYS A 70 -25.44 2.28 -10.65
CA LYS A 70 -26.63 1.84 -9.93
C LYS A 70 -27.78 2.84 -10.06
N ARG A 71 -29.02 2.38 -9.89
CA ARG A 71 -30.22 3.26 -9.93
C ARG A 71 -30.18 4.34 -8.84
N PHE A 72 -31.00 5.38 -9.01
CA PHE A 72 -31.14 6.53 -8.11
C PHE A 72 -29.91 7.41 -7.94
N THR A 73 -28.82 7.13 -8.65
CA THR A 73 -27.56 7.88 -8.52
C THR A 73 -27.22 8.62 -9.79
N ARG A 74 -26.51 9.74 -9.65
CA ARG A 74 -25.88 10.40 -10.77
C ARG A 74 -24.50 9.83 -11.06
N LEU A 75 -24.18 9.71 -12.34
CA LEU A 75 -22.81 9.59 -12.80
C LEU A 75 -22.18 10.99 -12.99
N ALA A 76 -21.12 11.32 -12.24
CA ALA A 76 -20.50 12.64 -12.33
C ALA A 76 -19.61 12.82 -13.57
N ARG A 77 -19.01 11.73 -14.07
CA ARG A 77 -18.08 11.71 -15.21
C ARG A 77 -18.36 10.50 -16.11
N ASN A 78 -17.32 9.82 -16.58
CA ASN A 78 -17.44 8.63 -17.41
C ASN A 78 -17.62 7.38 -16.53
N PRO A 79 -18.33 6.33 -16.98
CA PRO A 79 -18.48 5.09 -16.19
C PRO A 79 -17.17 4.38 -15.86
N THR A 80 -16.06 4.76 -16.50
CA THR A 80 -14.74 4.16 -16.31
C THR A 80 -13.74 5.11 -15.66
N THR A 81 -14.25 6.15 -14.98
CA THR A 81 -13.43 7.12 -14.26
C THR A 81 -13.08 6.59 -12.86
N ILE A 82 -11.81 6.72 -12.49
CA ILE A 82 -11.34 6.66 -11.09
C ILE A 82 -11.06 8.09 -10.63
N PHE A 83 -11.60 8.47 -9.48
CA PHE A 83 -11.42 9.78 -8.87
C PHE A 83 -10.32 9.74 -7.82
N SER A 84 -9.54 10.83 -7.71
CA SER A 84 -8.64 11.09 -6.59
C SER A 84 -9.34 11.99 -5.58
N VAL A 85 -9.52 11.51 -4.36
CA VAL A 85 -10.18 12.22 -3.25
C VAL A 85 -9.15 12.45 -2.14
N PRO A 86 -8.67 13.69 -1.92
CA PRO A 86 -7.72 13.99 -0.85
C PRO A 86 -8.31 13.70 0.55
N VAL A 87 -7.50 13.18 1.47
CA VAL A 87 -7.92 12.89 2.85
C VAL A 87 -7.80 14.13 3.76
N ASP A 88 -6.73 14.92 3.64
CA ASP A 88 -6.42 16.05 4.53
C ASP A 88 -6.93 17.42 4.01
N GLU A 89 -8.14 17.47 3.45
CA GLU A 89 -8.74 18.64 2.76
C GLU A 89 -8.28 18.83 1.30
N GLY A 90 -9.24 19.05 0.40
CA GLY A 90 -8.99 19.26 -1.03
C GLY A 90 -10.26 19.08 -1.87
N VAL A 91 -10.17 19.33 -3.17
CA VAL A 91 -11.29 19.11 -4.10
C VAL A 91 -11.04 17.80 -4.85
N PRO A 92 -11.99 16.85 -4.86
CA PRO A 92 -11.89 15.65 -5.68
C PRO A 92 -11.64 15.97 -7.14
N SER A 93 -10.78 15.18 -7.78
CA SER A 93 -10.46 15.33 -9.20
C SER A 93 -10.54 14.00 -9.93
N GLU A 94 -10.69 14.03 -11.25
CA GLU A 94 -10.48 12.84 -12.07
C GLU A 94 -8.99 12.45 -11.98
N TRP A 95 -8.72 11.18 -11.69
CA TRP A 95 -7.36 10.63 -11.70
C TRP A 95 -7.06 9.96 -13.05
N VAL A 96 -7.96 9.11 -13.51
CA VAL A 96 -7.87 8.45 -14.83
C VAL A 96 -9.24 8.02 -15.33
N THR A 97 -9.43 8.01 -16.65
CA THR A 97 -10.60 7.42 -17.32
C THR A 97 -10.13 6.35 -18.30
N LEU A 98 -10.59 5.10 -18.13
CA LEU A 98 -10.09 3.97 -18.91
C LEU A 98 -10.61 3.93 -20.36
N ASP A 99 -11.84 4.38 -20.59
CA ASP A 99 -12.48 4.46 -21.90
C ASP A 99 -13.38 5.70 -21.99
N SER A 100 -12.83 6.79 -22.52
CA SER A 100 -13.56 8.06 -22.70
C SER A 100 -14.75 7.97 -23.67
N GLY A 101 -14.85 6.90 -24.47
CA GLY A 101 -15.96 6.66 -25.39
C GLY A 101 -17.19 6.02 -24.73
N ARG A 102 -17.09 5.59 -23.47
CA ARG A 102 -18.20 4.96 -22.73
C ARG A 102 -19.32 5.98 -22.42
N SER A 103 -20.55 5.64 -22.78
CA SER A 103 -21.74 6.44 -22.47
C SER A 103 -22.34 6.07 -21.11
N ASP A 104 -22.94 7.05 -20.44
CA ASP A 104 -23.79 6.81 -19.27
C ASP A 104 -24.98 5.90 -19.66
N PRO A 105 -25.16 4.73 -19.01
CA PRO A 105 -26.26 3.81 -19.31
C PRO A 105 -27.62 4.30 -18.80
N HIS A 106 -27.65 5.36 -18.00
CA HIS A 106 -28.90 5.93 -17.50
C HIS A 106 -29.67 6.66 -18.60
N ALA A 107 -30.99 6.44 -18.65
CA ALA A 107 -31.83 6.93 -19.74
C ALA A 107 -32.84 8.01 -19.31
N SER A 108 -32.98 8.24 -18.01
CA SER A 108 -33.90 9.22 -17.43
C SER A 108 -33.14 10.23 -16.57
N PRO A 109 -33.44 11.54 -16.67
CA PRO A 109 -32.94 12.53 -15.72
C PRO A 109 -33.61 12.39 -14.34
N ASP A 110 -34.74 11.70 -14.26
CA ASP A 110 -35.35 11.26 -13.01
C ASP A 110 -34.85 9.86 -12.67
N TRP A 111 -33.79 9.81 -11.87
CA TRP A 111 -33.09 8.58 -11.47
C TRP A 111 -33.98 7.65 -10.62
N GLY A 112 -35.07 8.17 -10.06
CA GLY A 112 -36.14 7.42 -9.40
C GLY A 112 -36.83 6.40 -10.31
N GLU A 113 -36.99 6.78 -11.58
CA GLU A 113 -37.78 6.03 -12.56
C GLU A 113 -36.91 5.40 -13.66
N ASP A 114 -35.57 5.42 -13.49
CA ASP A 114 -34.64 4.97 -14.52
C ASP A 114 -34.46 3.44 -14.60
N TYR A 115 -35.53 2.74 -14.97
CA TYR A 115 -35.52 1.28 -15.12
C TYR A 115 -34.63 0.78 -16.27
N ALA A 116 -34.24 1.66 -17.20
CA ALA A 116 -33.40 1.30 -18.34
C ALA A 116 -31.96 0.95 -17.94
N VAL A 117 -31.50 1.40 -16.76
CA VAL A 117 -30.15 1.11 -16.26
C VAL A 117 -30.02 -0.30 -15.62
N ILE A 118 -31.13 -0.96 -15.26
CA ILE A 118 -31.11 -2.29 -14.60
C ILE A 118 -30.21 -3.32 -15.30
N PRO A 119 -30.24 -3.50 -16.63
CA PRO A 119 -29.34 -4.43 -17.31
C PRO A 119 -27.86 -4.11 -17.11
N ALA A 120 -27.51 -2.84 -16.89
CA ALA A 120 -26.14 -2.32 -16.77
C ALA A 120 -25.56 -2.42 -15.36
N VAL A 121 -26.39 -2.38 -14.30
CA VAL A 121 -25.94 -2.55 -12.91
C VAL A 121 -25.05 -3.79 -12.79
N GLY A 122 -23.88 -3.74 -12.16
CA GLY A 122 -22.96 -4.89 -12.04
C GLY A 122 -22.43 -5.47 -13.38
N LYS A 123 -22.63 -4.77 -14.51
CA LYS A 123 -22.10 -5.11 -15.85
C LYS A 123 -21.47 -3.92 -16.57
N GLU A 124 -21.68 -2.71 -16.10
CA GLU A 124 -21.04 -1.49 -16.58
C GLU A 124 -20.60 -0.68 -15.37
N GLY A 125 -19.62 0.19 -15.56
CA GLY A 125 -18.91 0.82 -14.45
C GLY A 125 -17.55 0.17 -14.20
N LEU A 126 -16.94 0.54 -13.09
CA LEU A 126 -15.80 -0.15 -12.52
C LEU A 126 -16.26 -1.09 -11.41
N GLY A 127 -15.55 -2.20 -11.23
CA GLY A 127 -15.69 -3.03 -10.05
C GLY A 127 -15.00 -2.39 -8.86
N ASP A 128 -14.37 -3.24 -8.07
CA ASP A 128 -13.55 -2.78 -6.96
C ASP A 128 -12.29 -2.04 -7.45
N VAL A 129 -11.67 -1.25 -6.58
CA VAL A 129 -10.44 -0.50 -6.83
C VAL A 129 -9.50 -0.75 -5.69
N ASP A 130 -8.32 -1.23 -6.01
CA ASP A 130 -7.35 -1.68 -5.02
C ASP A 130 -5.96 -1.16 -5.38
N ILE A 131 -5.04 -1.09 -4.41
CA ILE A 131 -3.69 -0.58 -4.65
C ILE A 131 -2.63 -1.55 -4.15
N ALA A 132 -1.55 -1.68 -4.92
CA ALA A 132 -0.38 -2.45 -4.53
C ALA A 132 0.15 -1.99 -3.15
N GLU A 133 0.71 -2.92 -2.38
CA GLU A 133 1.26 -2.66 -1.04
C GLU A 133 2.35 -1.56 -1.04
N ASP A 134 3.04 -1.39 -2.17
CA ASP A 134 4.07 -0.36 -2.39
C ASP A 134 3.52 0.97 -2.95
N GLY A 135 2.22 1.05 -3.24
CA GLY A 135 1.55 2.22 -3.80
C GLY A 135 1.89 2.54 -5.26
N ARG A 136 2.51 1.62 -6.01
CA ARG A 136 3.02 1.88 -7.38
C ARG A 136 2.09 1.41 -8.49
N GLU A 137 1.11 0.58 -8.20
CA GLU A 137 0.10 0.14 -9.17
C GLU A 137 -1.29 0.13 -8.52
N VAL A 138 -2.29 0.58 -9.28
CA VAL A 138 -3.71 0.54 -8.91
C VAL A 138 -4.41 -0.45 -9.81
N TYR A 139 -5.33 -1.21 -9.23
CA TYR A 139 -6.03 -2.30 -9.87
C TYR A 139 -7.54 -2.02 -9.89
N THR A 140 -8.21 -2.43 -10.95
CA THR A 140 -9.69 -2.40 -11.02
C THR A 140 -10.21 -3.42 -12.05
N ILE A 141 -11.53 -3.60 -12.09
CA ILE A 141 -12.22 -4.40 -13.10
C ILE A 141 -13.08 -3.49 -14.00
N ASP A 142 -12.87 -3.55 -15.32
CA ASP A 142 -13.84 -2.96 -16.28
C ASP A 142 -15.02 -3.93 -16.41
N LEU A 143 -16.14 -3.65 -15.74
CA LEU A 143 -17.28 -4.58 -15.65
C LEU A 143 -17.89 -4.90 -17.02
N LYS A 144 -17.75 -3.99 -17.99
CA LYS A 144 -18.33 -4.14 -19.33
C LYS A 144 -17.51 -5.06 -20.21
N THR A 145 -16.19 -4.91 -20.20
CA THR A 145 -15.30 -5.79 -20.96
C THR A 145 -14.95 -7.07 -20.20
N ARG A 146 -15.15 -7.08 -18.87
CA ARG A 146 -14.73 -8.15 -17.93
C ARG A 146 -13.22 -8.37 -17.95
N GLU A 147 -12.49 -7.26 -18.04
CA GLU A 147 -11.03 -7.24 -18.05
C GLU A 147 -10.52 -6.74 -16.70
N PHE A 148 -9.45 -7.38 -16.22
CA PHE A 148 -8.65 -6.85 -15.13
C PHE A 148 -7.78 -5.72 -15.65
N VAL A 149 -7.68 -4.62 -14.92
CA VAL A 149 -6.95 -3.43 -15.34
C VAL A 149 -5.92 -3.08 -14.28
N ARG A 150 -4.66 -2.98 -14.67
CA ARG A 150 -3.60 -2.41 -13.83
C ARG A 150 -3.14 -1.06 -14.36
N ILE A 151 -2.89 -0.13 -13.46
CA ILE A 151 -2.63 1.27 -13.75
C ILE A 151 -1.39 1.67 -12.95
N PRO A 152 -0.22 1.85 -13.59
CA PRO A 152 0.96 2.34 -12.90
C PRO A 152 0.70 3.71 -12.27
N VAL A 153 1.30 3.98 -11.12
CA VAL A 153 1.29 5.29 -10.46
C VAL A 153 2.66 5.93 -10.70
N ASN A 154 2.70 7.05 -11.42
CA ASN A 154 3.94 7.78 -11.67
C ASN A 154 4.47 8.39 -10.37
N THR A 155 5.74 8.79 -10.34
CA THR A 155 6.37 9.40 -9.16
C THR A 155 5.60 10.62 -8.66
N ASP A 156 5.09 11.46 -9.57
CA ASP A 156 4.24 12.62 -9.26
C ASP A 156 2.80 12.28 -8.82
N GLY A 157 2.45 10.99 -8.74
CA GLY A 157 1.12 10.50 -8.39
C GLY A 157 0.09 10.51 -9.51
N SER A 158 0.45 10.94 -10.72
CA SER A 158 -0.43 10.82 -11.88
C SER A 158 -0.56 9.36 -12.33
N ALA A 159 -1.68 9.03 -12.97
CA ALA A 159 -1.87 7.70 -13.56
C ALA A 159 -0.96 7.51 -14.78
N GLY A 160 -0.26 6.38 -14.83
CA GLY A 160 0.42 5.85 -16.00
C GLY A 160 -0.56 5.30 -17.03
N THR A 161 -0.05 4.61 -18.05
CA THR A 161 -0.90 4.01 -19.09
C THR A 161 -1.60 2.75 -18.57
N PRO A 162 -2.94 2.69 -18.54
CA PRO A 162 -3.66 1.49 -18.11
C PRO A 162 -3.38 0.29 -19.02
N VAL A 163 -3.19 -0.88 -18.42
CA VAL A 163 -2.99 -2.15 -19.12
C VAL A 163 -4.17 -3.07 -18.78
N LYS A 164 -4.90 -3.49 -19.81
CA LYS A 164 -6.03 -4.42 -19.66
C LYS A 164 -5.57 -5.86 -19.91
N LEU A 165 -5.99 -6.76 -19.04
CA LEU A 165 -5.68 -8.19 -19.06
C LEU A 165 -7.00 -8.98 -19.10
N ALA A 166 -7.05 -9.98 -19.98
CA ALA A 166 -8.22 -10.83 -20.12
C ALA A 166 -8.31 -11.79 -18.92
N LEU A 167 -9.44 -11.76 -18.21
CA LEU A 167 -9.74 -12.74 -17.17
C LEU A 167 -10.18 -14.08 -17.80
N PRO A 168 -9.99 -15.21 -17.10
CA PRO A 168 -10.32 -16.55 -17.60
C PRO A 168 -11.84 -16.85 -17.59
N VAL A 169 -12.67 -15.91 -18.07
CA VAL A 169 -14.14 -15.96 -18.02
C VAL A 169 -14.76 -17.08 -18.87
N ASP A 170 -14.05 -17.56 -19.90
CA ASP A 170 -14.54 -18.59 -20.81
C ASP A 170 -14.29 -20.02 -20.32
N ASP A 171 -13.34 -20.21 -19.40
CA ASP A 171 -12.89 -21.53 -18.91
C ASP A 171 -13.24 -21.76 -17.43
N VAL A 172 -14.20 -20.99 -16.88
CA VAL A 172 -14.60 -21.12 -15.49
C VAL A 172 -15.39 -22.42 -15.24
N PRO A 173 -14.92 -23.30 -14.34
CA PRO A 173 -15.55 -24.60 -14.10
C PRO A 173 -16.92 -24.48 -13.42
N ASN A 174 -17.90 -25.27 -13.89
CA ASN A 174 -19.25 -25.39 -13.31
C ASN A 174 -20.11 -24.12 -13.40
N CYS A 175 -19.81 -23.18 -14.30
CA CYS A 175 -20.70 -22.09 -14.65
C CYS A 175 -21.62 -22.46 -15.83
N ALA A 176 -22.88 -22.02 -15.82
CA ALA A 176 -23.86 -22.37 -16.85
C ALA A 176 -23.44 -21.93 -18.26
N LYS A 177 -22.90 -20.71 -18.40
CA LYS A 177 -22.32 -20.14 -19.61
C LYS A 177 -21.22 -19.15 -19.25
N SER A 178 -20.22 -18.97 -20.12
CA SER A 178 -19.16 -17.97 -19.88
C SER A 178 -19.67 -16.53 -19.78
N ASN A 179 -20.78 -16.20 -20.46
CA ASN A 179 -21.43 -14.88 -20.31
C ASN A 179 -22.12 -14.66 -18.96
N ASP A 180 -22.27 -15.69 -18.13
CA ASP A 180 -22.76 -15.56 -16.76
C ASP A 180 -21.63 -15.25 -15.78
N VAL A 181 -20.36 -15.30 -16.20
CA VAL A 181 -19.23 -14.97 -15.33
C VAL A 181 -19.10 -13.45 -15.17
N ARG A 182 -19.06 -13.00 -13.91
CA ARG A 182 -19.08 -11.59 -13.51
C ARG A 182 -17.98 -11.31 -12.46
N PRO A 183 -16.83 -10.75 -12.88
CA PRO A 183 -15.82 -10.26 -11.95
C PRO A 183 -16.26 -8.93 -11.32
N MET A 184 -15.88 -8.68 -10.06
CA MET A 184 -16.07 -7.38 -9.40
C MET A 184 -15.01 -7.11 -8.34
N GLY A 185 -14.99 -7.90 -7.27
CA GLY A 185 -14.14 -7.66 -6.09
C GLY A 185 -12.66 -7.87 -6.34
N LEU A 186 -11.84 -7.09 -5.65
CA LEU A 186 -10.39 -7.21 -5.62
C LEU A 186 -9.91 -7.37 -4.18
N GLY A 187 -8.65 -7.76 -4.04
CA GLY A 187 -7.93 -7.79 -2.78
C GLY A 187 -6.43 -7.85 -3.08
N VAL A 188 -5.60 -7.15 -2.32
CA VAL A 188 -4.13 -7.22 -2.46
C VAL A 188 -3.49 -7.75 -1.18
N ASN A 189 -2.68 -8.80 -1.30
CA ASN A 189 -1.93 -9.35 -0.17
C ASN A 189 -0.71 -10.15 -0.63
N ASP A 190 0.42 -10.00 0.05
CA ASP A 190 1.67 -10.72 -0.22
C ASP A 190 2.13 -10.57 -1.70
N GLY A 191 2.06 -9.35 -2.25
CA GLY A 191 2.45 -9.05 -3.64
C GLY A 191 1.57 -9.68 -4.73
N LYS A 192 0.38 -10.19 -4.39
CA LYS A 192 -0.58 -10.77 -5.34
C LYS A 192 -1.89 -9.99 -5.32
N VAL A 193 -2.58 -10.01 -6.46
CA VAL A 193 -3.94 -9.50 -6.60
C VAL A 193 -4.92 -10.66 -6.66
N TYR A 194 -5.96 -10.61 -5.86
CA TYR A 194 -7.04 -11.58 -5.78
C TYR A 194 -8.27 -11.01 -6.46
N ILE A 195 -8.96 -11.82 -7.27
CA ILE A 195 -10.09 -11.37 -8.09
C ILE A 195 -11.31 -12.22 -7.75
N GLY A 196 -12.32 -11.57 -7.18
CA GLY A 196 -13.62 -12.13 -6.86
C GLY A 196 -14.54 -12.14 -8.09
N MET A 197 -15.13 -13.31 -8.36
CA MET A 197 -16.05 -13.48 -9.48
C MET A 197 -17.25 -14.33 -9.08
N VAL A 198 -18.39 -14.12 -9.73
CA VAL A 198 -19.56 -14.99 -9.61
C VAL A 198 -19.99 -15.58 -10.95
N CYS A 199 -20.55 -16.79 -10.93
CA CYS A 199 -21.42 -17.25 -12.00
C CYS A 199 -22.85 -16.82 -11.68
N SER A 200 -23.39 -15.90 -12.46
CA SER A 200 -24.68 -15.25 -12.20
C SER A 200 -25.90 -16.12 -12.49
N ALA A 201 -25.70 -17.23 -13.22
CA ALA A 201 -26.76 -18.08 -13.76
C ALA A 201 -27.82 -17.33 -14.59
N GLU A 202 -27.54 -16.11 -15.05
CA GLU A 202 -28.50 -15.25 -15.78
C GLU A 202 -29.06 -15.95 -17.02
N SER A 203 -28.21 -16.69 -17.73
CA SER A 203 -28.60 -17.42 -18.94
C SER A 203 -29.61 -18.55 -18.72
N THR A 204 -29.90 -18.90 -17.46
CA THR A 204 -30.89 -19.89 -17.07
C THR A 204 -32.27 -19.29 -16.85
N VAL A 205 -32.39 -17.95 -16.78
CA VAL A 205 -33.66 -17.25 -16.67
C VAL A 205 -34.40 -17.34 -18.02
N SER A 206 -35.68 -17.73 -18.00
CA SER A 206 -36.51 -17.85 -19.20
C SER A 206 -37.88 -17.17 -19.02
N GLY A 207 -38.53 -16.79 -20.13
CA GLY A 207 -39.91 -16.27 -20.10
C GLY A 207 -40.05 -14.74 -20.02
N LEU A 208 -39.37 -13.98 -20.88
CA LEU A 208 -39.55 -12.52 -20.98
C LEU A 208 -40.85 -12.17 -21.74
N PRO A 209 -41.98 -11.99 -21.03
CA PRO A 209 -42.79 -10.80 -21.26
C PRO A 209 -43.20 -10.12 -19.94
N ILE A 210 -43.17 -8.79 -19.96
CA ILE A 210 -43.76 -7.92 -18.94
C ILE A 210 -45.21 -8.36 -18.72
N GLY A 211 -45.59 -8.67 -17.47
CA GLY A 211 -46.97 -8.99 -17.08
C GLY A 211 -47.38 -10.48 -17.10
N GLY A 212 -46.45 -11.43 -17.24
CA GLY A 212 -46.72 -12.86 -16.99
C GLY A 212 -46.64 -13.22 -15.51
N SER A 213 -47.29 -14.30 -15.05
CA SER A 213 -47.46 -14.67 -13.63
C SER A 213 -46.26 -15.34 -12.94
N ASP A 214 -45.15 -15.58 -13.64
CA ASP A 214 -43.96 -16.22 -13.05
C ASP A 214 -42.92 -15.17 -12.63
N ALA A 215 -42.53 -15.18 -11.35
CA ALA A 215 -41.30 -14.54 -10.91
C ALA A 215 -40.12 -15.15 -11.69
N ARG A 216 -39.23 -14.31 -12.24
CA ARG A 216 -38.12 -14.74 -13.13
C ARG A 216 -37.04 -15.52 -12.40
N LYS A 217 -37.32 -16.75 -11.98
CA LYS A 217 -36.40 -17.60 -11.24
C LYS A 217 -35.52 -18.38 -12.22
N GLY A 218 -34.21 -18.11 -12.19
CA GLY A 218 -33.22 -18.95 -12.88
C GLY A 218 -32.94 -20.24 -12.08
N ASN A 219 -31.88 -20.96 -12.45
CA ASN A 219 -31.45 -22.18 -11.77
C ASN A 219 -30.39 -21.84 -10.69
N PRO A 220 -30.75 -21.78 -9.40
CA PRO A 220 -29.81 -21.42 -8.32
C PRO A 220 -28.67 -22.44 -8.15
N ALA A 221 -28.82 -23.69 -8.62
CA ALA A 221 -27.74 -24.68 -8.59
C ALA A 221 -26.56 -24.34 -9.54
N GLN A 222 -26.70 -23.29 -10.35
CA GLN A 222 -25.63 -22.77 -11.22
C GLN A 222 -24.93 -21.53 -10.64
N LEU A 223 -25.39 -21.02 -9.48
CA LEU A 223 -24.75 -19.92 -8.79
C LEU A 223 -23.48 -20.41 -8.09
N ARG A 224 -22.37 -19.71 -8.34
CA ARG A 224 -21.05 -20.06 -7.80
C ARG A 224 -20.21 -18.82 -7.57
N GLY A 225 -19.36 -18.85 -6.54
CA GLY A 225 -18.30 -17.89 -6.30
C GLY A 225 -16.94 -18.45 -6.70
N TYR A 226 -16.06 -17.57 -7.16
CA TYR A 226 -14.69 -17.89 -7.53
C TYR A 226 -13.74 -16.83 -7.01
N VAL A 227 -12.54 -17.27 -6.62
CA VAL A 227 -11.41 -16.37 -6.37
C VAL A 227 -10.24 -16.84 -7.22
N TYR A 228 -9.70 -15.93 -8.02
CA TYR A 228 -8.47 -16.12 -8.77
C TYR A 228 -7.34 -15.29 -8.13
N ALA A 229 -6.09 -15.72 -8.29
CA ALA A 229 -4.92 -14.91 -7.96
C ALA A 229 -4.09 -14.59 -9.20
N TRP A 230 -3.48 -13.41 -9.17
CA TRP A 230 -2.54 -12.88 -10.15
C TRP A 230 -1.26 -12.44 -9.44
N ASP A 231 -0.12 -12.92 -9.91
CA ASP A 231 1.21 -12.73 -9.29
C ASP A 231 2.15 -11.85 -10.12
N GLY A 232 1.59 -11.05 -11.04
CA GLY A 232 2.36 -10.27 -12.01
C GLY A 232 2.61 -10.97 -13.35
N ALA A 233 2.30 -12.27 -13.47
CA ALA A 233 2.47 -13.04 -14.71
C ALA A 233 1.37 -12.76 -15.76
N THR A 234 1.31 -13.56 -16.83
CA THR A 234 0.25 -13.44 -17.85
C THR A 234 -1.03 -14.17 -17.48
N ASP A 235 -0.94 -15.17 -16.59
CA ASP A 235 -2.01 -16.13 -16.33
C ASP A 235 -2.59 -15.93 -14.93
N PHE A 236 -3.84 -16.37 -14.74
CA PHE A 236 -4.56 -16.31 -13.46
C PHE A 236 -4.74 -17.71 -12.89
N SER A 237 -4.52 -17.86 -11.58
CA SER A 237 -4.66 -19.15 -10.88
C SER A 237 -5.99 -19.22 -10.13
N LEU A 238 -6.81 -20.25 -10.40
CA LEU A 238 -8.05 -20.48 -9.66
C LEU A 238 -7.73 -21.01 -8.24
N LEU A 239 -8.14 -20.28 -7.21
CA LEU A 239 -7.91 -20.64 -5.81
C LEU A 239 -9.16 -21.22 -5.14
N LEU A 240 -10.30 -20.55 -5.31
CA LEU A 240 -11.58 -20.94 -4.71
C LEU A 240 -12.64 -21.14 -5.77
N ASN A 241 -13.46 -22.17 -5.61
CA ASN A 241 -14.62 -22.46 -6.43
C ASN A 241 -15.71 -23.10 -5.58
N PHE A 242 -16.73 -22.33 -5.21
CA PHE A 242 -17.71 -22.74 -4.22
C PHE A 242 -19.14 -22.45 -4.66
N PRO A 243 -20.11 -23.27 -4.25
CA PRO A 243 -21.50 -23.05 -4.63
C PRO A 243 -22.12 -21.92 -3.80
N LEU A 244 -22.99 -21.12 -4.42
CA LEU A 244 -23.75 -20.05 -3.75
C LEU A 244 -25.22 -20.45 -3.57
N ASN A 245 -25.48 -21.73 -3.38
CA ASN A 245 -26.82 -22.29 -3.18
C ASN A 245 -26.99 -22.90 -1.77
N TYR A 246 -26.13 -22.49 -0.83
CA TYR A 246 -26.24 -22.84 0.57
C TYR A 246 -27.51 -22.22 1.18
N GLU A 247 -27.96 -22.81 2.29
CA GLU A 247 -29.09 -22.29 3.02
C GLU A 247 -28.71 -20.97 3.69
N ARG A 248 -29.65 -20.03 3.68
CA ARG A 248 -29.47 -18.67 4.20
C ARG A 248 -30.72 -18.30 5.00
N GLY A 249 -30.61 -17.27 5.82
CA GLY A 249 -31.72 -16.82 6.65
C GLY A 249 -32.86 -16.15 5.86
N CYS A 250 -33.54 -15.22 6.51
CA CYS A 250 -34.79 -14.67 6.03
C CYS A 250 -34.71 -13.17 5.84
N LEU A 251 -35.21 -12.70 4.70
CA LEU A 251 -35.27 -11.27 4.41
C LEU A 251 -36.16 -10.56 5.41
N ASN A 252 -37.29 -11.15 5.80
CA ASN A 252 -38.17 -10.56 6.80
C ASN A 252 -38.97 -11.64 7.57
N HIS A 253 -39.16 -11.41 8.87
CA HIS A 253 -40.03 -12.17 9.77
C HIS A 253 -41.17 -11.26 10.24
N GLY A 254 -42.41 -11.67 9.98
CA GLY A 254 -43.59 -11.04 10.57
C GLY A 254 -43.66 -11.18 12.11
N GLY A 255 -42.94 -10.32 12.84
CA GLY A 255 -43.00 -10.15 14.29
C GLY A 255 -42.45 -11.29 15.16
N ILE A 256 -42.61 -11.14 16.49
CA ILE A 256 -42.04 -11.86 17.68
C ILE A 256 -42.18 -13.41 17.68
N ASN A 257 -42.58 -14.04 16.58
CA ASN A 257 -43.07 -15.41 16.51
C ASN A 257 -41.99 -16.52 16.45
N LYS A 258 -40.73 -16.25 16.81
CA LYS A 258 -39.75 -17.33 17.06
C LYS A 258 -40.22 -18.24 18.22
N LEU A 259 -41.05 -17.71 19.13
CA LEU A 259 -41.69 -18.46 20.22
C LEU A 259 -42.81 -19.42 19.77
N MET A 260 -43.24 -19.41 18.50
CA MET A 260 -44.39 -20.22 18.03
C MET A 260 -44.06 -21.30 16.98
N GLY A 261 -42.78 -21.51 16.64
CA GLY A 261 -42.37 -22.62 15.77
C GLY A 261 -42.97 -22.59 14.35
N MET A 262 -43.26 -21.40 13.81
CA MET A 262 -43.74 -21.23 12.43
C MET A 262 -42.61 -20.72 11.54
N ASP A 263 -42.29 -21.50 10.51
CA ASP A 263 -41.29 -21.21 9.47
C ASP A 263 -41.83 -20.13 8.51
N ASN A 264 -41.77 -18.88 8.97
CA ASN A 264 -42.48 -17.73 8.40
C ASN A 264 -41.77 -17.10 7.17
N CYS A 265 -40.59 -17.56 6.79
CA CYS A 265 -39.85 -17.03 5.64
C CYS A 265 -40.59 -17.27 4.31
N ASN A 266 -41.49 -18.27 4.30
CA ASN A 266 -42.34 -18.58 3.15
C ASN A 266 -43.37 -17.47 2.83
N ASN A 267 -43.71 -16.61 3.80
CA ASN A 267 -44.69 -15.53 3.61
C ASN A 267 -44.06 -14.17 3.28
N PHE A 268 -42.79 -13.95 3.62
CA PHE A 268 -42.13 -12.64 3.56
C PHE A 268 -40.79 -12.64 2.82
N GLY A 269 -40.35 -13.78 2.28
CA GLY A 269 -39.16 -13.90 1.44
C GLY A 269 -37.96 -14.57 2.14
N LYS A 270 -37.22 -15.40 1.40
CA LYS A 270 -35.97 -16.03 1.84
C LYS A 270 -34.77 -15.22 1.36
N ALA A 271 -33.70 -15.14 2.16
CA ALA A 271 -32.43 -14.50 1.78
C ALA A 271 -31.64 -15.29 0.73
N THR A 272 -32.15 -16.44 0.29
CA THR A 272 -31.53 -17.29 -0.72
C THR A 272 -31.17 -16.53 -1.99
N TRP A 273 -29.93 -16.70 -2.43
CA TRP A 273 -29.43 -16.18 -3.69
C TRP A 273 -30.28 -16.61 -4.89
N GLN A 274 -30.50 -15.66 -5.80
CA GLN A 274 -31.24 -15.79 -7.03
C GLN A 274 -30.31 -15.58 -8.23
N ALA A 275 -30.65 -16.22 -9.35
CA ALA A 275 -30.01 -15.92 -10.62
C ALA A 275 -30.20 -14.45 -10.98
N TRP A 276 -29.18 -13.85 -11.60
CA TRP A 276 -29.28 -12.47 -12.06
C TRP A 276 -30.38 -12.32 -13.11
N THR A 277 -31.05 -11.17 -13.10
CA THR A 277 -32.05 -10.83 -14.11
C THR A 277 -31.74 -9.48 -14.74
N PRO A 278 -31.83 -9.34 -16.08
CA PRO A 278 -31.56 -8.07 -16.76
C PRO A 278 -32.74 -7.09 -16.73
N VAL A 279 -33.80 -7.41 -15.99
CA VAL A 279 -35.07 -6.68 -15.99
C VAL A 279 -35.67 -6.72 -14.58
N TYR A 280 -36.61 -5.84 -14.25
CA TYR A 280 -37.20 -5.77 -12.91
C TYR A 280 -37.95 -7.06 -12.51
N PRO A 281 -37.57 -7.80 -11.45
CA PRO A 281 -38.03 -9.18 -11.19
C PRO A 281 -39.49 -9.35 -10.81
N PHE A 282 -40.19 -8.28 -10.43
CA PHE A 282 -41.57 -8.35 -9.95
C PHE A 282 -42.58 -7.93 -11.03
N ASN A 283 -43.73 -8.61 -11.04
CA ASN A 283 -44.81 -8.49 -12.03
C ASN A 283 -46.17 -8.14 -11.40
N THR A 284 -46.25 -8.14 -10.07
CA THR A 284 -47.40 -7.78 -9.24
C THR A 284 -46.92 -6.79 -8.19
N LYS A 285 -47.84 -5.97 -7.67
CA LYS A 285 -47.55 -4.99 -6.61
C LYS A 285 -46.75 -5.63 -5.48
N THR A 286 -45.60 -5.06 -5.13
CA THR A 286 -44.95 -5.37 -3.86
C THR A 286 -45.59 -4.48 -2.79
N THR A 287 -46.48 -5.04 -1.97
CA THR A 287 -47.23 -4.25 -0.97
C THR A 287 -46.61 -4.24 0.43
N ASP A 288 -45.61 -5.10 0.67
CA ASP A 288 -44.92 -5.29 1.95
C ASP A 288 -43.40 -5.38 1.72
N ALA A 289 -42.63 -5.92 2.68
CA ALA A 289 -41.19 -6.14 2.53
C ALA A 289 -40.84 -7.12 1.39
N TYR A 290 -39.82 -6.80 0.60
CA TYR A 290 -39.43 -7.58 -0.56
C TYR A 290 -37.92 -7.53 -0.83
N GLY A 291 -37.40 -8.55 -1.53
CA GLY A 291 -36.01 -8.60 -1.96
C GLY A 291 -35.82 -9.69 -3.02
N TYR A 292 -34.71 -9.60 -3.76
CA TYR A 292 -34.37 -10.57 -4.79
C TYR A 292 -32.85 -10.79 -4.83
N PRO A 293 -32.26 -11.41 -3.78
CA PRO A 293 -30.82 -11.39 -3.59
C PRO A 293 -30.04 -11.92 -4.79
N GLN A 294 -29.13 -11.14 -5.34
CA GLN A 294 -28.32 -11.51 -6.50
C GLN A 294 -26.82 -11.39 -6.15
N PRO A 295 -26.08 -12.51 -6.06
CA PRO A 295 -24.75 -12.47 -5.46
C PRO A 295 -23.76 -11.74 -6.36
N MET A 296 -22.85 -11.02 -5.71
CA MET A 296 -21.59 -10.50 -6.24
C MET A 296 -20.55 -10.60 -5.13
N ILE A 297 -19.32 -10.99 -5.45
CA ILE A 297 -18.18 -10.79 -4.55
C ILE A 297 -17.71 -9.37 -4.78
N ALA A 298 -17.92 -8.50 -3.80
CA ALA A 298 -17.74 -7.06 -3.89
C ALA A 298 -16.32 -6.61 -3.60
N ASP A 299 -15.65 -7.34 -2.71
CA ASP A 299 -14.41 -6.95 -2.04
C ASP A 299 -13.77 -8.20 -1.37
N ILE A 300 -12.45 -8.20 -1.20
CA ILE A 300 -11.63 -9.28 -0.63
C ILE A 300 -10.54 -8.66 0.26
N ASP A 301 -10.49 -9.09 1.52
CA ASP A 301 -9.44 -8.67 2.45
C ASP A 301 -8.86 -9.87 3.23
N PHE A 302 -7.79 -9.66 3.99
CA PHE A 302 -7.00 -10.71 4.62
C PHE A 302 -6.78 -10.47 6.11
N VAL A 303 -7.02 -11.51 6.91
CA VAL A 303 -6.77 -11.50 8.36
C VAL A 303 -5.97 -12.73 8.75
N ASP A 304 -4.77 -12.54 9.30
CA ASP A 304 -3.85 -13.63 9.66
C ASP A 304 -3.57 -14.63 8.50
N GLY A 305 -3.65 -14.15 7.25
CA GLY A 305 -3.50 -14.94 6.02
C GLY A 305 -4.75 -15.69 5.56
N ASP A 306 -5.81 -15.71 6.38
CA ASP A 306 -7.14 -16.14 5.96
C ASP A 306 -7.77 -15.04 5.10
N MET A 307 -8.62 -15.44 4.16
CA MET A 307 -9.29 -14.55 3.23
C MET A 307 -10.72 -14.30 3.69
N VAL A 308 -11.14 -13.04 3.67
CA VAL A 308 -12.50 -12.59 3.97
C VAL A 308 -13.11 -12.09 2.68
N LEU A 309 -14.33 -12.52 2.37
CA LEU A 309 -15.05 -12.15 1.15
C LEU A 309 -16.29 -11.34 1.53
N GLY A 310 -16.38 -10.12 1.04
CA GLY A 310 -17.60 -9.31 1.13
C GLY A 310 -18.53 -9.66 -0.02
N LEU A 311 -19.71 -10.18 0.26
CA LEU A 311 -20.72 -10.46 -0.75
C LEU A 311 -21.82 -9.41 -0.68
N LEU A 312 -22.16 -8.83 -1.83
CA LEU A 312 -23.28 -7.91 -1.95
C LEU A 312 -24.49 -8.56 -2.63
N ASP A 313 -25.66 -8.01 -2.33
CA ASP A 313 -26.87 -8.20 -3.11
C ASP A 313 -26.97 -7.16 -4.23
N ARG A 314 -26.72 -7.55 -5.49
CA ARG A 314 -26.87 -6.68 -6.66
C ARG A 314 -28.25 -6.01 -6.75
N PHE A 315 -29.32 -6.63 -6.25
CA PHE A 315 -30.66 -6.07 -6.32
C PHE A 315 -30.80 -4.77 -5.52
N GLY A 316 -30.01 -4.60 -4.45
CA GLY A 316 -29.91 -3.34 -3.71
C GLY A 316 -29.36 -2.16 -4.52
N HIS A 317 -28.73 -2.41 -5.67
CA HIS A 317 -28.32 -1.39 -6.63
C HIS A 317 -29.32 -1.20 -7.78
N MET A 318 -30.32 -2.07 -7.87
CA MET A 318 -31.39 -1.98 -8.87
C MET A 318 -32.66 -1.37 -8.31
N ASP A 319 -32.87 -1.32 -7.00
CA ASP A 319 -34.12 -0.86 -6.41
C ASP A 319 -33.93 -0.20 -5.05
N GLY A 320 -34.99 0.40 -4.53
CA GLY A 320 -35.01 1.15 -3.27
C GLY A 320 -36.34 0.97 -2.54
N SER A 321 -36.50 1.55 -1.36
CA SER A 321 -37.75 1.49 -0.60
C SER A 321 -38.70 2.61 -1.01
N HIS A 322 -40.00 2.32 -1.10
CA HIS A 322 -41.03 3.33 -1.40
C HIS A 322 -40.85 4.08 -2.74
N VAL A 323 -40.34 3.38 -3.76
CA VAL A 323 -40.06 3.95 -5.09
C VAL A 323 -41.13 3.57 -6.12
N ASN A 324 -41.31 4.39 -7.16
CA ASN A 324 -42.28 4.10 -8.24
C ASN A 324 -41.83 2.91 -9.08
N GLU A 325 -42.53 1.78 -9.01
CA GLU A 325 -42.38 0.57 -9.84
C GLU A 325 -42.78 0.78 -11.32
N PRO A 326 -42.29 -0.05 -12.27
CA PRO A 326 -42.64 0.03 -13.69
C PRO A 326 -44.13 -0.16 -14.03
N THR A 327 -44.95 -0.56 -13.05
CA THR A 327 -46.37 -0.88 -13.19
C THR A 327 -47.30 0.18 -12.59
N ASP A 328 -46.83 1.42 -12.44
CA ASP A 328 -47.57 2.55 -11.82
C ASP A 328 -47.94 2.31 -10.34
N TYR A 329 -47.08 1.62 -9.60
CA TYR A 329 -47.22 1.36 -8.16
C TYR A 329 -46.03 1.91 -7.38
N THR A 330 -46.20 2.13 -6.09
CA THR A 330 -45.09 2.41 -5.18
C THR A 330 -44.74 1.12 -4.46
N SER A 331 -43.45 0.76 -4.45
CA SER A 331 -42.96 -0.45 -3.79
C SER A 331 -43.04 -0.32 -2.26
N GLY A 332 -42.98 -1.45 -1.57
CA GLY A 332 -42.88 -1.50 -0.11
C GLY A 332 -41.46 -1.22 0.41
N GLN A 333 -41.09 -1.87 1.50
CA GLN A 333 -39.73 -1.81 2.05
C GLN A 333 -38.82 -2.80 1.32
N LEU A 334 -37.76 -2.31 0.69
CA LEU A 334 -36.70 -3.18 0.18
C LEU A 334 -35.98 -3.84 1.35
N THR A 335 -35.48 -5.05 1.17
CA THR A 335 -34.53 -5.68 2.08
C THR A 335 -33.52 -6.45 1.25
N ILE A 336 -32.26 -6.03 1.34
CA ILE A 336 -31.13 -6.72 0.72
C ILE A 336 -30.70 -7.92 1.56
N ALA A 337 -29.88 -8.79 1.00
CA ALA A 337 -29.16 -9.79 1.78
C ALA A 337 -27.82 -10.13 1.12
N GLY A 338 -26.75 -9.51 1.62
CA GLY A 338 -25.36 -9.80 1.28
C GLY A 338 -24.81 -11.00 2.04
N ASP A 339 -23.51 -11.06 2.29
CA ASP A 339 -22.90 -12.05 3.19
C ASP A 339 -21.46 -11.63 3.51
N ILE A 340 -20.86 -12.19 4.55
CA ILE A 340 -19.43 -12.09 4.83
C ILE A 340 -18.92 -13.52 4.98
N LEU A 341 -18.13 -13.99 4.02
CA LEU A 341 -17.60 -15.35 4.05
C LEU A 341 -16.14 -15.36 4.48
N HIS A 342 -15.75 -16.41 5.18
CA HIS A 342 -14.39 -16.68 5.61
C HIS A 342 -13.81 -17.89 4.84
N ALA A 343 -12.59 -17.76 4.34
CA ALA A 343 -11.83 -18.86 3.75
C ALA A 343 -10.47 -18.98 4.42
N CYS A 344 -10.23 -20.10 5.12
CA CYS A 344 -9.03 -20.24 5.93
C CYS A 344 -7.88 -20.84 5.13
N ARG A 345 -6.70 -20.27 5.36
CA ARG A 345 -5.45 -20.68 4.75
C ARG A 345 -5.08 -22.08 5.23
N THR A 346 -4.78 -22.95 4.26
CA THR A 346 -4.27 -24.32 4.47
C THR A 346 -2.86 -24.52 3.93
N GLY A 347 -2.32 -23.52 3.24
CA GLY A 347 -0.95 -23.47 2.71
C GLY A 347 -0.63 -22.09 2.13
N ALA A 348 0.55 -21.93 1.52
CA ALA A 348 0.98 -20.64 0.97
C ALA A 348 -0.06 -20.04 0.00
N ASP A 349 -0.59 -20.85 -0.92
CA ASP A 349 -1.59 -20.46 -1.93
C ASP A 349 -2.79 -21.43 -1.94
N SER A 350 -3.28 -21.79 -0.76
CA SER A 350 -4.38 -22.74 -0.63
C SER A 350 -5.30 -22.35 0.51
N TRP A 351 -6.59 -22.31 0.23
CA TRP A 351 -7.64 -21.98 1.19
C TRP A 351 -8.79 -22.99 1.10
N VAL A 352 -9.55 -23.09 2.19
CA VAL A 352 -10.81 -23.82 2.24
C VAL A 352 -11.91 -22.89 2.75
N MET A 353 -13.07 -22.91 2.08
CA MET A 353 -14.24 -22.16 2.56
C MET A 353 -14.69 -22.65 3.94
N GLU A 354 -15.22 -21.73 4.73
CA GLU A 354 -16.01 -22.01 5.93
C GLU A 354 -17.08 -23.08 5.66
N LYS A 355 -17.20 -24.02 6.61
CA LYS A 355 -18.27 -25.04 6.66
C LYS A 355 -18.25 -25.77 8.00
N LEU A 356 -19.35 -26.43 8.33
CA LEU A 356 -19.52 -27.12 9.62
C LEU A 356 -18.37 -28.09 9.95
N ILE A 357 -17.97 -28.90 8.96
CA ILE A 357 -16.79 -29.79 9.04
C ILE A 357 -15.84 -29.44 7.89
N SER A 358 -15.07 -28.38 8.09
CA SER A 358 -14.08 -27.87 7.11
C SER A 358 -12.88 -28.79 6.89
N GLY A 359 -12.59 -29.67 7.85
CA GLY A 359 -11.30 -30.38 7.92
C GLY A 359 -10.16 -29.49 8.45
N ASN A 360 -10.43 -28.20 8.70
CA ASN A 360 -9.56 -27.24 9.35
C ASN A 360 -10.28 -26.64 10.56
N ALA A 361 -9.81 -26.94 11.78
CA ALA A 361 -10.50 -26.53 13.01
C ALA A 361 -10.75 -25.01 13.11
N THR A 362 -9.91 -24.17 12.50
CA THR A 362 -10.09 -22.70 12.49
C THR A 362 -11.20 -22.25 11.55
N CYS A 363 -11.55 -23.06 10.54
CA CYS A 363 -12.62 -22.79 9.57
C CYS A 363 -13.94 -23.51 9.87
N SER A 364 -14.04 -24.14 11.05
CA SER A 364 -15.27 -24.82 11.44
C SER A 364 -16.30 -23.82 11.93
N THR A 365 -17.51 -23.93 11.39
CA THR A 365 -18.70 -23.18 11.83
C THR A 365 -19.50 -23.96 12.88
N SER A 366 -18.95 -25.02 13.48
CA SER A 366 -19.63 -25.84 14.47
C SER A 366 -20.15 -25.01 15.66
N GLY A 367 -21.48 -24.92 15.77
CA GLY A 367 -22.15 -24.12 16.82
C GLY A 367 -22.34 -22.65 16.46
N LYS A 368 -22.04 -22.28 15.21
CA LYS A 368 -22.33 -20.99 14.56
C LYS A 368 -23.41 -21.20 13.48
N GLY A 369 -23.98 -20.11 12.97
CA GLY A 369 -24.93 -20.11 11.84
C GLY A 369 -26.34 -20.61 12.12
N TYR A 370 -27.20 -20.59 11.10
CA TYR A 370 -28.60 -21.01 11.19
C TYR A 370 -28.82 -22.54 11.15
N ASP A 371 -27.91 -23.33 10.54
CA ASP A 371 -28.06 -24.80 10.45
C ASP A 371 -26.87 -25.60 11.01
N THR A 372 -27.03 -26.01 12.27
CA THR A 372 -26.07 -26.86 12.99
C THR A 372 -25.89 -28.29 12.45
N ASN A 373 -26.59 -28.73 11.39
CA ASN A 373 -26.63 -30.13 10.95
C ASN A 373 -26.14 -30.41 9.53
N LEU A 374 -25.72 -29.41 8.74
CA LEU A 374 -25.23 -29.63 7.36
C LEU A 374 -23.70 -29.64 7.28
N THR A 375 -23.13 -30.79 6.94
CA THR A 375 -21.67 -31.00 6.93
C THR A 375 -20.96 -30.64 5.62
N GLU A 376 -21.71 -30.39 4.53
CA GLU A 376 -21.17 -30.32 3.17
C GLU A 376 -21.37 -28.97 2.44
N SER A 377 -22.16 -28.04 2.99
CA SER A 377 -22.36 -26.69 2.44
C SER A 377 -21.50 -25.65 3.14
N ILE A 378 -21.31 -24.50 2.48
CA ILE A 378 -20.92 -23.25 3.17
C ILE A 378 -21.93 -23.00 4.29
N ASP A 379 -21.43 -22.49 5.39
CA ASP A 379 -22.18 -22.19 6.60
C ASP A 379 -21.57 -20.92 7.20
N GLU A 380 -22.30 -20.21 8.05
CA GLU A 380 -21.96 -18.83 8.42
C GLU A 380 -20.89 -18.79 9.51
N TYR A 381 -19.68 -18.37 9.14
CA TYR A 381 -18.65 -18.09 10.15
C TYR A 381 -18.96 -16.80 10.90
N TYR A 382 -19.36 -15.74 10.19
CA TYR A 382 -19.76 -14.44 10.75
C TYR A 382 -21.25 -14.39 11.10
N TYR A 383 -21.72 -15.38 11.87
CA TYR A 383 -23.12 -15.73 12.17
C TYR A 383 -24.00 -14.69 12.92
N GLN A 384 -23.49 -13.49 13.18
CA GLN A 384 -24.18 -12.44 13.93
C GLN A 384 -24.42 -11.20 13.07
N ASP A 385 -24.50 -11.40 11.76
CA ASP A 385 -24.81 -10.45 10.71
C ASP A 385 -26.34 -10.39 10.43
N ASP A 386 -27.12 -10.42 11.51
CA ASP A 386 -28.57 -10.19 11.50
C ASP A 386 -28.94 -8.91 12.26
N MET A 387 -30.20 -8.48 12.16
CA MET A 387 -30.72 -7.32 12.90
C MET A 387 -30.85 -7.55 14.42
N GLY A 388 -30.33 -8.65 14.96
CA GLY A 388 -29.94 -8.78 16.36
C GLY A 388 -30.95 -9.34 17.37
N ASP A 389 -30.66 -9.12 18.65
CA ASP A 389 -31.18 -9.87 19.80
C ASP A 389 -32.68 -9.66 20.08
N VAL A 390 -33.23 -8.54 19.64
CA VAL A 390 -34.66 -8.19 19.82
C VAL A 390 -35.53 -8.97 18.82
N HIS A 391 -34.99 -9.26 17.63
CA HIS A 391 -35.66 -10.04 16.58
C HIS A 391 -34.69 -11.06 15.93
N PRO A 392 -34.19 -12.08 16.68
CA PRO A 392 -33.10 -12.93 16.20
C PRO A 392 -33.45 -13.71 14.93
N GLY A 393 -32.64 -13.59 13.88
CA GLY A 393 -32.85 -14.18 12.56
C GLY A 393 -33.84 -13.43 11.65
N ASN A 394 -34.18 -12.19 12.00
CA ASN A 394 -34.86 -11.27 11.07
C ASN A 394 -33.82 -10.39 10.35
N HIS A 395 -34.03 -10.15 9.05
CA HIS A 395 -33.07 -9.51 8.15
C HIS A 395 -31.71 -10.21 8.31
N ALA A 396 -31.66 -11.46 7.89
CA ALA A 396 -30.42 -12.21 7.91
C ALA A 396 -29.47 -11.68 6.83
N ASP A 397 -28.17 -11.80 7.09
CA ASP A 397 -27.08 -11.51 6.17
C ASP A 397 -27.12 -10.07 5.65
N ILE A 398 -27.11 -9.13 6.60
CA ILE A 398 -27.31 -7.69 6.36
C ILE A 398 -26.13 -6.98 5.67
N GLY A 399 -25.09 -7.72 5.29
CA GLY A 399 -23.91 -7.19 4.61
C GLY A 399 -24.27 -6.46 3.31
N GLU A 400 -23.63 -5.31 3.08
CA GLU A 400 -23.72 -4.55 1.83
C GLU A 400 -22.58 -4.89 0.87
N GLY A 401 -21.54 -5.56 1.36
CA GLY A 401 -20.45 -6.13 0.57
C GLY A 401 -19.09 -5.45 0.75
N GLY A 402 -19.04 -4.21 1.24
CA GLY A 402 -17.76 -3.57 1.59
C GLY A 402 -17.21 -4.16 2.88
N ILE A 403 -15.92 -4.49 2.91
CA ILE A 403 -15.25 -5.02 4.10
C ILE A 403 -13.92 -4.29 4.33
N ALA A 404 -13.38 -4.40 5.54
CA ALA A 404 -12.00 -3.99 5.83
C ALA A 404 -11.46 -4.72 7.04
N VAL A 405 -10.18 -5.08 7.03
CA VAL A 405 -9.50 -5.74 8.13
C VAL A 405 -8.54 -4.76 8.78
N VAL A 406 -8.72 -4.53 10.08
CA VAL A 406 -7.81 -3.65 10.84
C VAL A 406 -6.46 -4.36 11.04
N PRO A 407 -5.35 -3.87 10.43
CA PRO A 407 -4.07 -4.59 10.42
C PRO A 407 -3.55 -4.88 11.83
N GLY A 408 -3.02 -6.09 12.04
CA GLY A 408 -2.50 -6.53 13.33
C GLY A 408 -3.57 -6.72 14.42
N SER A 409 -4.85 -6.78 14.04
CA SER A 409 -5.97 -7.02 14.94
C SER A 409 -6.90 -8.12 14.41
N ASN A 410 -7.77 -8.63 15.30
CA ASN A 410 -8.75 -9.65 14.94
C ASN A 410 -10.12 -9.01 14.61
N GLN A 411 -10.11 -7.89 13.88
CA GLN A 411 -11.34 -7.13 13.59
C GLN A 411 -11.58 -7.04 12.09
N VAL A 412 -12.74 -7.55 11.68
CA VAL A 412 -13.29 -7.37 10.33
C VAL A 412 -14.42 -6.36 10.43
N ILE A 413 -14.39 -5.35 9.57
CA ILE A 413 -15.42 -4.34 9.42
C ILE A 413 -16.25 -4.73 8.20
N SER A 414 -17.56 -4.51 8.24
CA SER A 414 -18.41 -4.61 7.06
C SER A 414 -19.45 -3.51 7.02
N SER A 415 -19.74 -2.98 5.82
CA SER A 415 -20.91 -2.16 5.60
C SER A 415 -22.18 -3.01 5.70
N VAL A 416 -23.17 -2.48 6.41
CA VAL A 416 -24.41 -3.20 6.74
C VAL A 416 -25.61 -2.28 6.75
N MET A 417 -26.77 -2.85 6.39
CA MET A 417 -28.07 -2.27 6.73
C MET A 417 -28.45 -2.64 8.17
N ASP A 418 -29.28 -1.83 8.80
CA ASP A 418 -29.75 -2.02 10.18
C ASP A 418 -28.63 -2.36 11.20
N PRO A 419 -27.55 -1.56 11.31
CA PRO A 419 -26.42 -1.81 12.23
C PRO A 419 -26.79 -1.88 13.73
N ALA A 420 -28.05 -1.56 14.07
CA ALA A 420 -28.52 -1.38 15.43
C ALA A 420 -29.16 -2.65 16.04
N ARG A 421 -28.38 -3.73 16.16
CA ARG A 421 -28.81 -5.08 16.64
C ARG A 421 -29.67 -5.15 17.93
N SER A 422 -29.48 -4.25 18.88
CA SER A 422 -30.13 -4.22 20.19
C SER A 422 -31.14 -3.08 20.33
N ALA A 423 -31.29 -2.23 19.31
CA ALA A 423 -32.08 -1.02 19.43
C ALA A 423 -33.60 -1.32 19.32
N PRO A 424 -34.44 -0.71 20.17
CA PRO A 424 -35.88 -0.75 20.00
C PRO A 424 -36.29 -0.03 18.72
N LYS A 425 -37.41 -0.46 18.11
CA LYS A 425 -37.99 0.13 16.88
C LYS A 425 -38.11 1.66 16.89
N LYS A 426 -38.27 2.26 18.07
CA LYS A 426 -38.33 3.72 18.21
C LYS A 426 -37.44 4.13 19.36
N ASP A 427 -36.50 5.02 19.10
CA ASP A 427 -35.74 5.66 20.16
C ASP A 427 -36.73 6.37 21.11
N PRO A 428 -36.69 6.07 22.42
CA PRO A 428 -37.65 6.62 23.37
C PRO A 428 -37.52 8.14 23.55
N VAL A 429 -36.42 8.73 23.14
CA VAL A 429 -36.06 10.16 23.24
C VAL A 429 -36.21 10.89 21.90
N THR A 430 -35.58 10.41 20.83
CA THR A 430 -35.56 11.05 19.51
C THR A 430 -36.71 10.61 18.61
N GLN A 431 -37.38 9.49 18.94
CA GLN A 431 -38.40 8.83 18.11
C GLN A 431 -37.89 8.33 16.74
N ALA A 432 -36.58 8.40 16.48
CA ALA A 432 -35.97 7.84 15.27
C ALA A 432 -36.16 6.31 15.22
N ASP A 433 -36.35 5.77 14.02
CA ASP A 433 -36.40 4.33 13.77
C ASP A 433 -35.03 3.86 13.26
N PRO A 434 -34.22 3.18 14.11
CA PRO A 434 -32.91 2.70 13.70
C PRO A 434 -33.00 1.49 12.76
N TRP A 435 -34.20 1.00 12.42
CA TRP A 435 -34.41 -0.16 11.57
C TRP A 435 -34.66 0.19 10.10
N GLU A 436 -34.33 1.41 9.67
CA GLU A 436 -34.07 1.75 8.27
C GLU A 436 -32.81 2.61 8.20
N SER A 437 -31.75 2.11 8.83
CA SER A 437 -30.47 2.80 8.93
C SER A 437 -29.39 1.99 8.23
N GLN A 438 -28.26 2.64 7.98
CA GLN A 438 -27.08 1.95 7.46
C GLN A 438 -25.85 2.38 8.23
N GLY A 439 -24.87 1.49 8.26
CA GLY A 439 -23.65 1.75 8.97
C GLY A 439 -22.65 0.61 8.84
N LEU A 440 -21.89 0.42 9.91
CA LEU A 440 -20.78 -0.52 9.93
C LEU A 440 -20.94 -1.49 11.10
N HIS A 441 -20.60 -2.75 10.87
CA HIS A 441 -20.40 -3.76 11.91
C HIS A 441 -18.94 -4.13 12.03
N TRP A 442 -18.52 -4.45 13.25
CA TRP A 442 -17.24 -5.07 13.54
C TRP A 442 -17.49 -6.50 14.00
N TYR A 443 -16.77 -7.43 13.38
CA TYR A 443 -16.74 -8.84 13.75
C TYR A 443 -15.36 -9.24 14.26
N ASN A 444 -15.34 -10.25 15.12
CA ASN A 444 -14.12 -10.88 15.59
C ASN A 444 -13.66 -11.93 14.57
N SER A 445 -12.51 -11.76 13.92
CA SER A 445 -12.03 -12.76 12.94
C SER A 445 -11.74 -14.13 13.57
N ALA A 446 -11.42 -14.18 14.87
CA ALA A 446 -11.08 -15.43 15.56
C ALA A 446 -12.26 -16.36 15.82
N ASP A 447 -13.49 -15.81 15.92
CA ASP A 447 -14.69 -16.61 16.21
C ASP A 447 -15.94 -16.20 15.42
N GLY A 448 -15.86 -15.16 14.61
CA GLY A 448 -16.95 -14.63 13.79
C GLY A 448 -18.03 -13.85 14.54
N SER A 449 -17.90 -13.68 15.86
CA SER A 449 -18.88 -12.96 16.67
C SER A 449 -18.92 -11.47 16.35
N TRP A 450 -20.11 -10.87 16.44
CA TRP A 450 -20.29 -9.43 16.37
C TRP A 450 -19.72 -8.76 17.63
N ARG A 451 -19.08 -7.60 17.46
CA ARG A 451 -18.45 -6.83 18.54
C ARG A 451 -19.12 -5.49 18.81
N LYS A 452 -19.39 -4.73 17.75
CA LYS A 452 -19.97 -3.38 17.82
C LYS A 452 -20.56 -2.99 16.47
N GLY A 453 -21.47 -2.03 16.48
CA GLY A 453 -22.02 -1.40 15.30
C GLY A 453 -22.02 0.12 15.43
N TYR A 454 -21.88 0.83 14.32
CA TYR A 454 -22.07 2.27 14.24
C TYR A 454 -23.11 2.59 13.19
N LEU A 455 -23.97 3.56 13.50
CA LEU A 455 -24.82 4.17 12.49
C LEU A 455 -24.01 5.23 11.74
N ILE A 456 -24.18 5.30 10.43
CA ILE A 456 -23.64 6.39 9.61
C ILE A 456 -24.75 7.37 9.24
N PHE A 457 -25.95 6.86 8.95
CA PHE A 457 -27.14 7.68 8.81
C PHE A 457 -28.40 6.89 9.19
N ASP A 458 -29.44 7.59 9.63
CA ASP A 458 -30.72 7.05 10.08
C ASP A 458 -31.92 7.79 9.45
N GLN A 459 -33.13 7.37 9.81
CA GLN A 459 -34.33 8.16 9.56
C GLN A 459 -34.30 9.42 10.45
N GLY A 460 -33.96 10.56 9.85
CA GLY A 460 -33.85 11.84 10.57
C GLY A 460 -35.15 12.32 11.24
N GLN A 461 -36.33 11.74 10.94
CA GLN A 461 -37.63 11.97 11.60
C GLN A 461 -38.51 10.69 11.59
N PRO A 462 -39.51 10.58 12.50
CA PRO A 462 -40.49 9.49 12.46
C PRO A 462 -41.31 9.49 11.16
N ASP A 463 -41.46 8.32 10.54
CA ASP A 463 -42.19 8.11 9.26
C ASP A 463 -41.53 8.79 8.04
N ASP A 464 -40.26 9.16 8.15
CA ASP A 464 -39.43 9.58 7.01
C ASP A 464 -38.77 8.36 6.39
N TYR A 465 -39.30 7.89 5.25
CA TYR A 465 -38.80 6.72 4.56
C TYR A 465 -37.83 7.14 3.46
N PRO A 466 -36.50 7.11 3.68
CA PRO A 466 -35.55 7.43 2.63
C PRO A 466 -35.75 6.46 1.47
N ASN A 467 -35.75 6.97 0.24
CA ASN A 467 -35.99 6.16 -0.97
C ASN A 467 -34.96 5.01 -1.13
N TRP A 468 -33.79 5.14 -0.52
CA TRP A 468 -32.79 4.08 -0.46
C TRP A 468 -33.05 3.07 0.68
N GLY A 469 -33.56 3.50 1.84
CA GLY A 469 -33.95 2.64 2.95
C GLY A 469 -32.89 1.61 3.30
N LYS A 470 -33.18 0.34 3.00
CA LYS A 470 -32.33 -0.85 3.19
C LYS A 470 -31.72 -1.39 1.90
N GLY A 471 -31.58 -0.55 0.89
CA GLY A 471 -30.80 -0.87 -0.31
C GLY A 471 -29.30 -0.69 -0.03
N ASN A 472 -28.46 -1.07 -0.99
CA ASN A 472 -27.00 -0.91 -0.89
C ASN A 472 -26.63 0.58 -1.01
N SER A 473 -26.67 1.30 0.09
CA SER A 473 -26.47 2.76 0.12
C SER A 473 -25.20 3.14 0.86
N LEU A 474 -24.48 2.16 1.39
CA LEU A 474 -23.07 2.22 1.64
C LEU A 474 -22.32 1.43 0.55
N GLY A 475 -21.15 1.96 0.21
CA GLY A 475 -20.21 1.32 -0.68
C GLY A 475 -19.15 0.58 0.09
N ASP A 476 -17.98 0.56 -0.51
CA ASP A 476 -16.79 -0.07 0.03
C ASP A 476 -16.26 0.63 1.30
N VAL A 477 -15.43 -0.07 2.06
CA VAL A 477 -14.87 0.35 3.35
C VAL A 477 -13.36 0.33 3.29
N GLU A 478 -12.73 1.50 3.44
CA GLU A 478 -11.25 1.58 3.43
C GLU A 478 -10.69 2.11 4.75
N LEU A 479 -9.50 1.63 5.11
CA LEU A 479 -8.76 2.07 6.29
C LEU A 479 -7.74 3.15 5.95
N LEU A 480 -7.92 4.31 6.58
CA LEU A 480 -6.97 5.41 6.52
C LEU A 480 -5.78 5.19 7.47
N VAL A 481 -4.97 4.18 7.18
CA VAL A 481 -3.72 3.93 7.91
C VAL A 481 -2.55 4.62 7.20
N LYS A 482 -1.69 5.27 7.97
CA LYS A 482 -0.41 5.76 7.44
C LYS A 482 0.52 4.57 7.17
N PRO A 483 1.41 4.67 6.18
CA PRO A 483 2.41 3.64 5.94
C PRO A 483 3.31 3.45 7.18
N ALA A 484 3.79 2.23 7.40
CA ALA A 484 4.80 1.97 8.41
C ALA A 484 6.11 2.70 8.05
N PRO A 485 6.78 3.37 9.00
CA PRO A 485 7.99 4.13 8.70
C PRO A 485 9.15 3.23 8.26
N VAL A 486 10.12 3.83 7.59
CA VAL A 486 11.40 3.22 7.21
C VAL A 486 12.54 3.76 8.07
N GLU A 487 13.61 2.99 8.16
CA GLU A 487 14.88 3.39 8.76
C GLU A 487 16.04 3.07 7.80
N ILE A 488 16.99 3.99 7.66
CA ILE A 488 18.21 3.80 6.85
C ILE A 488 19.47 4.04 7.69
N GLY A 489 20.55 3.30 7.42
CA GLY A 489 21.81 3.32 8.17
C GLY A 489 22.87 2.40 7.53
N ASN A 490 24.00 2.04 8.17
CA ASN A 490 24.08 1.79 9.59
C ASN A 490 25.35 2.28 10.29
N ARG A 491 26.54 2.30 9.65
CA ARG A 491 27.80 2.53 10.38
C ARG A 491 28.94 3.15 9.57
N VAL A 492 29.67 4.01 10.26
CA VAL A 492 30.99 4.54 9.86
C VAL A 492 32.07 3.80 10.64
N TRP A 493 32.99 3.11 9.97
CA TRP A 493 33.98 2.24 10.62
C TRP A 493 35.39 2.39 10.05
N LEU A 494 36.38 2.01 10.87
CA LEU A 494 37.79 1.97 10.50
C LEU A 494 38.15 0.57 10.00
N ASP A 495 38.41 0.48 8.71
CA ASP A 495 38.95 -0.68 8.02
C ASP A 495 40.44 -0.83 8.33
N THR A 496 40.73 -1.78 9.21
CA THR A 496 42.05 -1.94 9.81
C THR A 496 42.99 -2.79 8.98
N ASP A 497 42.45 -3.69 8.16
CA ASP A 497 43.24 -4.59 7.30
C ASP A 497 43.13 -4.28 5.80
N LYS A 498 42.31 -3.29 5.45
CA LYS A 498 42.18 -2.65 4.14
C LYS A 498 41.54 -3.54 3.08
N ASP A 499 40.65 -4.45 3.50
CA ASP A 499 39.96 -5.36 2.58
C ASP A 499 38.56 -4.88 2.17
N GLY A 500 38.06 -3.80 2.79
CA GLY A 500 36.75 -3.21 2.54
C GLY A 500 35.57 -3.98 3.12
N ILE A 501 35.81 -5.07 3.85
CA ILE A 501 34.83 -5.93 4.49
C ILE A 501 34.72 -5.57 5.96
N GLN A 502 33.50 -5.43 6.46
CA GLN A 502 33.31 -5.18 7.89
C GLN A 502 33.56 -6.48 8.68
N ASP A 503 34.59 -6.43 9.53
CA ASP A 503 35.09 -7.56 10.30
C ASP A 503 34.93 -7.42 11.82
N ALA A 504 34.94 -8.57 12.48
CA ALA A 504 34.77 -8.64 13.93
C ALA A 504 36.01 -8.07 14.65
N GLY A 505 35.85 -6.88 15.21
CA GLY A 505 36.91 -6.20 15.99
C GLY A 505 37.29 -4.83 15.45
N GLU A 506 36.77 -4.47 14.28
CA GLU A 506 37.02 -3.17 13.69
C GLU A 506 36.20 -2.08 14.39
N PRO A 507 36.85 -0.99 14.83
CA PRO A 507 36.17 0.03 15.62
C PRO A 507 35.30 0.93 14.74
N GLY A 508 34.22 1.43 15.33
CA GLY A 508 33.47 2.53 14.71
C GLY A 508 34.22 3.85 14.82
N ILE A 509 33.92 4.77 13.89
CA ILE A 509 34.42 6.14 13.95
C ILE A 509 33.28 7.03 14.46
N ALA A 510 33.48 7.60 15.64
CA ALA A 510 32.47 8.40 16.33
C ALA A 510 32.43 9.86 15.86
N ASP A 511 31.29 10.52 16.10
CA ASP A 511 31.08 11.96 15.90
C ASP A 511 31.22 12.44 14.44
N VAL A 512 31.18 11.52 13.47
CA VAL A 512 31.19 11.83 12.04
C VAL A 512 29.80 12.32 11.64
N ASN A 513 29.71 13.51 11.04
CA ASN A 513 28.46 13.97 10.45
C ASN A 513 28.16 13.18 9.18
N VAL A 514 26.97 12.61 9.15
CA VAL A 514 26.39 11.89 8.02
C VAL A 514 25.16 12.65 7.56
N THR A 515 25.07 12.98 6.28
CA THR A 515 23.98 13.78 5.71
C THR A 515 23.16 12.94 4.75
N LEU A 516 21.85 12.87 4.96
CA LEU A 516 20.88 12.33 4.00
C LEU A 516 20.37 13.47 3.11
N ILE A 517 20.25 13.21 1.81
CA ILE A 517 19.69 14.13 0.82
C ILE A 517 18.66 13.36 -0.03
N CYS A 518 17.42 13.85 -0.06
CA CYS A 518 16.35 13.32 -0.90
C CYS A 518 15.70 14.49 -1.65
N GLY A 519 15.85 14.50 -2.98
CA GLY A 519 15.41 15.62 -3.80
C GLY A 519 16.05 16.97 -3.39
N LYS A 520 15.25 17.84 -2.77
CA LYS A 520 15.68 19.18 -2.30
C LYS A 520 15.90 19.24 -0.78
N ASP A 521 15.45 18.22 -0.07
CA ASP A 521 15.40 18.17 1.38
C ASP A 521 16.61 17.37 1.89
N SER A 522 17.07 17.70 3.09
CA SER A 522 18.26 17.08 3.67
C SER A 522 18.28 17.17 5.18
N GLU A 523 18.82 16.15 5.85
CA GLU A 523 19.10 16.16 7.29
C GLU A 523 20.51 15.64 7.57
N THR A 524 21.11 16.09 8.67
CA THR A 524 22.39 15.57 9.16
C THR A 524 22.26 14.96 10.55
N THR A 525 22.82 13.77 10.74
CA THR A 525 23.00 13.12 12.04
C THR A 525 24.49 12.88 12.30
N THR A 526 24.85 12.46 13.51
CA THR A 526 26.23 12.14 13.90
C THR A 526 26.36 10.67 14.25
N SER A 527 27.43 10.03 13.80
CA SER A 527 27.74 8.65 14.16
C SER A 527 27.97 8.48 15.66
N SER A 528 27.52 7.35 16.21
CA SER A 528 27.66 7.00 17.62
C SER A 528 29.09 6.61 17.99
N ALA A 529 29.35 6.33 19.26
CA ALA A 529 30.63 5.78 19.72
C ALA A 529 31.00 4.44 19.03
N ASN A 530 30.01 3.69 18.53
CA ASN A 530 30.21 2.47 17.75
C ASN A 530 30.24 2.71 16.24
N GLY A 531 30.18 3.98 15.81
CA GLY A 531 30.10 4.39 14.42
C GLY A 531 28.67 4.39 13.86
N GLU A 532 27.67 4.04 14.65
CA GLU A 532 26.31 3.82 14.13
C GLU A 532 25.58 5.13 13.81
N TYR A 533 24.81 5.16 12.72
CA TYR A 533 23.97 6.30 12.34
C TYR A 533 22.65 5.81 11.73
N TYR A 534 21.58 6.58 11.91
CA TYR A 534 20.26 6.24 11.37
C TYR A 534 19.47 7.47 10.94
N PHE A 535 18.64 7.31 9.91
CA PHE A 535 17.58 8.24 9.55
C PHE A 535 16.24 7.52 9.52
N SER A 536 15.19 8.12 10.09
CA SER A 536 13.85 7.55 10.09
C SER A 536 12.81 8.60 9.70
N ASN A 537 11.84 8.18 8.89
CA ASN A 537 10.67 8.99 8.53
C ASN A 537 9.47 8.77 9.47
N ALA A 538 9.66 8.09 10.59
CA ALA A 538 8.65 8.01 11.63
C ALA A 538 8.22 9.42 12.08
N ALA A 539 6.97 9.59 12.48
CA ALA A 539 6.49 10.86 13.03
C ALA A 539 7.32 11.26 14.27
N GLY A 540 7.91 12.46 14.24
CA GLY A 540 8.89 12.95 15.21
C GLY A 540 10.33 12.49 14.96
N GLY A 541 10.59 11.78 13.85
CA GLY A 541 11.90 11.30 13.41
C GLY A 541 12.77 12.40 12.83
N ASN A 542 14.03 12.07 12.54
CA ASN A 542 14.99 13.03 11.97
C ASN A 542 14.85 13.20 10.45
N ALA A 543 14.14 12.32 9.74
CA ALA A 543 14.00 12.40 8.29
C ALA A 543 12.56 12.13 7.82
N GLU A 544 11.58 12.81 8.43
CA GLU A 544 10.16 12.73 8.06
C GLU A 544 9.87 13.04 6.58
N PHE A 545 10.80 13.67 5.87
CA PHE A 545 10.66 14.00 4.46
C PHE A 545 10.97 12.83 3.50
N MET A 546 11.50 11.70 3.98
CA MET A 546 11.77 10.56 3.08
C MET A 546 10.47 9.93 2.61
N ASP A 547 10.29 9.91 1.28
CA ASP A 547 9.16 9.24 0.62
C ASP A 547 9.56 7.87 0.06
N TYR A 548 8.64 6.90 0.11
CA TYR A 548 8.88 5.55 -0.42
C TYR A 548 9.17 5.57 -1.92
N GLY A 549 10.22 4.86 -2.34
CA GLY A 549 10.65 4.85 -3.74
C GLY A 549 11.39 6.10 -4.21
N GLU A 550 11.66 7.07 -3.33
CA GLU A 550 12.46 8.24 -3.67
C GLU A 550 13.94 7.88 -3.83
N GLU A 551 14.60 8.48 -4.81
CA GLU A 551 16.05 8.37 -4.97
C GLU A 551 16.76 9.33 -4.01
N CYS A 552 17.61 8.79 -3.15
CA CYS A 552 18.30 9.52 -2.11
C CYS A 552 19.81 9.24 -2.12
N VAL A 553 20.56 10.11 -1.43
CA VAL A 553 22.00 9.98 -1.24
C VAL A 553 22.34 10.14 0.23
N VAL A 554 23.11 9.21 0.79
CA VAL A 554 23.79 9.40 2.08
C VAL A 554 25.21 9.85 1.81
N ARG A 555 25.66 10.90 2.49
CA ARG A 555 26.95 11.55 2.25
C ARG A 555 27.74 11.75 3.54
N VAL A 556 29.05 11.51 3.46
CA VAL A 556 30.05 11.89 4.46
C VAL A 556 31.13 12.75 3.79
N ALA A 557 31.36 13.96 4.32
CA ALA A 557 32.45 14.80 3.82
C ALA A 557 33.81 14.31 4.35
N ALA A 558 34.80 14.11 3.48
CA ALA A 558 36.12 13.61 3.89
C ALA A 558 36.95 14.63 4.69
N GLY A 559 36.64 15.92 4.58
CA GLY A 559 37.34 17.01 5.30
C GLY A 559 36.94 17.18 6.77
N GLN A 560 36.21 16.22 7.34
CA GLN A 560 35.81 16.26 8.75
C GLN A 560 37.03 16.00 9.66
N PRO A 561 37.14 16.69 10.81
CA PRO A 561 38.26 16.51 11.74
C PRO A 561 38.53 15.05 12.12
N GLU A 562 37.46 14.28 12.29
CA GLU A 562 37.43 12.87 12.67
C GLU A 562 38.00 11.96 11.57
N LEU A 563 38.09 12.47 10.33
CA LEU A 563 38.50 11.73 9.12
C LEU A 563 39.84 12.20 8.54
N ASN A 564 40.51 13.21 9.12
CA ASN A 564 41.72 13.81 8.56
C ASN A 564 42.89 12.84 8.31
N ASP A 565 42.96 11.74 9.04
CA ASP A 565 44.01 10.72 8.92
C ASP A 565 43.54 9.49 8.12
N TYR A 566 42.32 9.51 7.57
CA TYR A 566 41.70 8.37 6.89
C TYR A 566 41.33 8.69 5.44
N GLU A 567 41.28 7.65 4.61
CA GLU A 567 40.76 7.67 3.24
C GLU A 567 39.69 6.58 3.09
N LEU A 568 38.81 6.71 2.09
CA LEU A 568 37.73 5.75 1.87
C LEU A 568 38.29 4.37 1.48
N THR A 569 37.74 3.30 2.06
CA THR A 569 38.12 1.94 1.66
C THR A 569 37.46 1.51 0.35
N GLN A 570 37.71 0.28 -0.09
CA GLN A 570 37.13 -0.28 -1.30
C GLN A 570 35.60 -0.38 -1.18
N GLN A 571 34.91 0.23 -2.15
CA GLN A 571 33.46 0.09 -2.32
C GLN A 571 33.07 -1.35 -2.72
N ASN A 572 32.00 -1.88 -2.16
CA ASN A 572 31.34 -3.13 -2.54
C ASN A 572 32.29 -4.35 -2.57
N ALA A 573 33.17 -4.44 -1.57
CA ALA A 573 34.19 -5.48 -1.49
C ALA A 573 33.59 -6.90 -1.33
N GLY A 574 32.37 -7.00 -0.78
CA GLY A 574 31.58 -8.22 -0.67
C GLY A 574 31.04 -8.75 -2.00
N GLY A 575 31.06 -7.90 -3.04
CA GLY A 575 30.71 -8.26 -4.42
C GLY A 575 29.22 -8.14 -4.76
N ASP A 576 28.38 -7.71 -3.81
CA ASP A 576 27.05 -7.18 -4.07
C ASP A 576 27.15 -5.65 -4.17
N SER A 577 26.31 -5.02 -4.97
CA SER A 577 26.28 -3.56 -5.15
C SER A 577 24.84 -3.04 -5.14
N SER A 578 23.93 -3.83 -4.59
CA SER A 578 22.50 -3.56 -4.61
C SER A 578 22.06 -2.72 -3.44
N ASN A 579 22.89 -2.61 -2.39
CA ASN A 579 22.54 -1.98 -1.11
C ASN A 579 21.22 -2.55 -0.56
N HIS A 580 21.01 -3.86 -0.77
CA HIS A 580 19.75 -4.52 -0.43
C HIS A 580 19.85 -5.21 0.94
N PRO A 581 18.91 -4.97 1.89
CA PRO A 581 18.99 -5.42 3.29
C PRO A 581 19.18 -6.91 3.52
N ALA A 582 18.90 -7.75 2.51
CA ALA A 582 18.99 -9.20 2.61
C ALA A 582 20.25 -9.80 1.96
N THR A 583 20.95 -9.06 1.09
CA THR A 583 22.02 -9.61 0.24
C THR A 583 23.34 -8.87 0.38
N ASP A 584 23.28 -7.58 0.73
CA ASP A 584 24.41 -6.68 0.88
C ASP A 584 24.54 -6.30 2.36
N LEU A 585 25.52 -6.82 3.11
CA LEU A 585 25.43 -6.80 4.59
C LEU A 585 26.69 -6.36 5.32
N ARG A 586 27.87 -6.39 4.69
CA ARG A 586 29.14 -6.38 5.44
C ARG A 586 30.31 -5.78 4.66
N ASP A 587 30.11 -4.65 4.02
CA ASP A 587 31.16 -3.95 3.29
C ASP A 587 30.84 -2.46 3.20
N SER A 588 31.81 -1.68 2.73
CA SER A 588 31.58 -0.26 2.48
C SER A 588 30.84 -0.07 1.17
N ASP A 589 29.70 0.62 1.16
CA ASP A 589 28.94 0.91 -0.08
C ASP A 589 29.31 2.26 -0.70
N ALA A 590 30.09 3.06 0.04
CA ALA A 590 30.38 4.42 -0.34
C ALA A 590 31.38 4.52 -1.50
N ALA A 591 31.07 5.39 -2.46
CA ALA A 591 31.98 5.80 -3.53
C ALA A 591 32.57 7.19 -3.23
N ASP A 592 33.83 7.44 -3.61
CA ASP A 592 34.38 8.80 -3.59
C ASP A 592 33.84 9.62 -4.76
N ASN A 593 33.22 10.75 -4.43
CA ASN A 593 32.76 11.78 -5.34
C ASN A 593 33.43 13.12 -4.98
N ALA A 594 34.64 13.32 -5.50
CA ALA A 594 35.41 14.56 -5.36
C ALA A 594 35.63 15.01 -3.89
N GLY A 595 36.01 14.07 -3.01
CA GLY A 595 36.28 14.34 -1.59
C GLY A 595 35.03 14.26 -0.70
N THR A 596 33.96 13.67 -1.23
CA THR A 596 32.78 13.28 -0.46
C THR A 596 32.49 11.82 -0.70
N ALA A 597 32.36 11.04 0.37
CA ALA A 597 31.93 9.65 0.29
C ALA A 597 30.40 9.64 0.15
N GLU A 598 29.87 8.96 -0.86
CA GLU A 598 28.44 8.96 -1.19
C GLU A 598 27.91 7.55 -1.46
N ILE A 599 26.70 7.27 -0.95
CA ILE A 599 25.94 6.06 -1.21
C ILE A 599 24.60 6.49 -1.84
N ASN A 600 24.35 6.05 -3.08
CA ASN A 600 23.06 6.28 -3.75
C ASN A 600 22.15 5.08 -3.48
N PHE A 601 20.89 5.33 -3.16
CA PHE A 601 19.90 4.27 -2.93
C PHE A 601 18.49 4.79 -3.23
N THR A 602 17.57 3.86 -3.45
CA THR A 602 16.13 4.13 -3.51
C THR A 602 15.53 3.80 -2.15
N VAL A 603 14.74 4.69 -1.56
CA VAL A 603 14.01 4.41 -0.33
C VAL A 603 13.10 3.20 -0.55
N GLY A 604 13.16 2.27 0.40
CA GLY A 604 12.41 1.01 0.38
C GLY A 604 10.90 1.17 0.47
N HIS A 605 10.21 0.05 0.61
CA HIS A 605 8.76 0.03 0.86
C HIS A 605 8.44 0.31 2.34
N ALA A 606 7.17 0.54 2.65
CA ALA A 606 6.73 0.82 4.02
C ALA A 606 7.16 -0.28 5.00
N GLY A 607 7.77 0.11 6.13
CA GLY A 607 8.29 -0.80 7.15
C GLY A 607 9.68 -1.40 6.86
N GLU A 608 10.30 -1.06 5.71
CA GLU A 608 11.63 -1.56 5.38
C GLU A 608 12.73 -0.85 6.20
N ASN A 609 13.67 -1.63 6.75
CA ASN A 609 14.88 -1.12 7.36
C ASN A 609 16.06 -1.44 6.46
N ASN A 610 16.69 -0.41 5.88
CA ASN A 610 17.89 -0.54 5.09
C ASN A 610 19.13 -0.12 5.87
N HIS A 611 19.70 -1.10 6.56
CA HIS A 611 20.90 -0.94 7.37
C HIS A 611 22.14 -1.45 6.65
N THR A 612 22.17 -1.44 5.31
CA THR A 612 23.37 -1.89 4.59
C THR A 612 24.33 -0.75 4.37
N LEU A 613 23.83 0.49 4.27
CA LEU A 613 24.54 1.71 3.84
C LEU A 613 25.71 2.04 4.78
N ASP A 614 26.88 1.49 4.52
CA ASP A 614 28.02 1.57 5.41
C ASP A 614 29.20 2.34 4.79
N PHE A 615 29.92 3.08 5.64
CA PHE A 615 31.09 3.86 5.25
C PHE A 615 32.34 3.28 5.90
N GLY A 616 33.17 2.59 5.12
CA GLY A 616 34.47 2.11 5.56
C GLY A 616 35.60 3.10 5.24
N PHE A 617 36.45 3.36 6.21
CA PHE A 617 37.62 4.24 6.06
C PHE A 617 38.89 3.51 6.49
N THR A 618 39.99 3.62 5.76
CA THR A 618 41.31 3.08 6.13
C THR A 618 42.28 4.22 6.46
N ASP A 619 43.33 3.95 7.24
CA ASP A 619 44.47 4.84 7.40
C ASP A 619 45.02 5.37 6.06
N SER A 620 45.08 6.70 5.93
CA SER A 620 45.73 7.38 4.81
C SER A 620 47.22 7.05 4.78
N PRO A 621 47.82 6.76 3.61
CA PRO A 621 49.25 6.53 3.51
C PRO A 621 50.01 7.82 3.84
N LYS A 622 50.81 7.78 4.91
CA LYS A 622 51.77 8.85 5.22
C LYS A 622 52.87 8.82 4.17
N LEU A 623 53.01 9.90 3.40
CA LEU A 623 54.03 10.04 2.36
C LEU A 623 55.21 10.89 2.83
N ALA A 624 56.42 10.58 2.33
CA ALA A 624 57.58 11.45 2.51
C ALA A 624 57.53 12.63 1.51
N ASP A 625 58.09 13.78 1.89
CA ASP A 625 58.17 14.97 1.04
C ASP A 625 59.59 15.53 1.09
N ILE A 626 60.35 15.40 0.01
CA ILE A 626 61.77 15.79 -0.01
C ILE A 626 61.93 17.17 -0.62
N GLU A 627 62.28 18.15 0.21
CA GLU A 627 62.71 19.47 -0.23
C GLU A 627 64.22 19.50 -0.46
N LEU A 628 64.65 20.02 -1.62
CA LEU A 628 66.05 20.26 -1.94
C LEU A 628 66.32 21.75 -2.10
N THR A 629 67.33 22.26 -1.40
CA THR A 629 67.86 23.61 -1.61
C THR A 629 69.33 23.55 -2.03
N LYS A 630 69.75 24.44 -2.93
CA LYS A 630 71.14 24.57 -3.37
C LYS A 630 71.56 26.03 -3.33
N VAL A 631 72.64 26.31 -2.61
CA VAL A 631 73.22 27.65 -2.48
C VAL A 631 74.69 27.64 -2.87
N ILE A 632 75.22 28.81 -3.24
CA ILE A 632 76.64 29.04 -3.50
C ILE A 632 77.14 30.11 -2.55
N ASP A 633 78.35 29.95 -2.01
CA ASP A 633 78.93 30.91 -1.05
C ASP A 633 79.25 32.28 -1.69
N LYS A 634 79.49 32.32 -3.00
CA LYS A 634 79.79 33.54 -3.76
C LYS A 634 78.99 33.59 -5.07
N LEU A 635 78.14 34.60 -5.20
CA LEU A 635 77.39 34.86 -6.44
C LEU A 635 78.24 35.46 -7.58
N SER A 636 79.44 35.96 -7.26
CA SER A 636 80.41 36.45 -8.21
C SER A 636 81.81 36.05 -7.75
N ALA A 637 82.58 35.42 -8.62
CA ALA A 637 83.93 34.97 -8.37
C ALA A 637 84.80 35.22 -9.61
N ARG A 638 86.09 35.49 -9.41
CA ARG A 638 87.04 35.65 -10.52
C ARG A 638 87.52 34.27 -10.99
N ARG A 639 87.97 34.21 -12.25
CA ARG A 639 88.72 33.07 -12.78
C ARG A 639 89.87 32.70 -11.83
N GLY A 640 89.93 31.43 -11.44
CA GLY A 640 90.89 30.88 -10.48
C GLY A 640 90.47 30.97 -9.01
N GLU A 641 89.36 31.63 -8.66
CA GLU A 641 88.82 31.63 -7.30
C GLU A 641 88.01 30.35 -7.03
N GLN A 642 88.03 29.92 -5.76
CA GLN A 642 87.20 28.81 -5.29
C GLN A 642 85.84 29.30 -4.79
N VAL A 643 84.81 28.52 -5.11
CA VAL A 643 83.44 28.66 -4.64
C VAL A 643 82.95 27.32 -4.09
N VAL A 644 81.99 27.37 -3.17
CA VAL A 644 81.42 26.20 -2.51
C VAL A 644 79.93 26.14 -2.78
N TYR A 645 79.49 25.08 -3.45
CA TYR A 645 78.08 24.71 -3.51
C TYR A 645 77.70 23.96 -2.23
N THR A 646 76.60 24.36 -1.60
CA THR A 646 75.98 23.61 -0.50
C THR A 646 74.58 23.21 -0.92
N LEU A 647 74.32 21.90 -0.98
CA LEU A 647 73.01 21.33 -1.17
C LEU A 647 72.48 20.89 0.20
N THR A 648 71.20 21.10 0.46
CA THR A 648 70.50 20.62 1.67
C THR A 648 69.24 19.90 1.23
N ALA A 649 69.15 18.59 1.51
CA ALA A 649 67.94 17.80 1.35
C ALA A 649 67.25 17.64 2.70
N THR A 650 65.95 17.90 2.77
CA THR A 650 65.14 17.82 3.99
C THR A 650 63.90 16.99 3.72
N ASN A 651 63.59 16.01 4.57
CA ASN A 651 62.30 15.35 4.53
C ASN A 651 61.29 16.14 5.37
N LYS A 652 60.38 16.84 4.70
CA LYS A 652 59.26 17.59 5.27
C LYS A 652 57.97 16.77 5.41
N GLY A 653 57.95 15.55 4.88
CA GLY A 653 56.76 14.71 4.91
C GLY A 653 56.59 14.00 6.25
N PRO A 654 55.36 13.59 6.60
CA PRO A 654 55.08 12.85 7.83
C PRO A 654 55.72 11.45 7.91
N ALA A 655 56.13 10.87 6.77
CA ALA A 655 56.80 9.56 6.72
C ALA A 655 58.30 9.65 6.45
N ASP A 656 59.05 8.65 6.90
CA ASP A 656 60.46 8.47 6.58
C ASP A 656 60.64 8.18 5.08
N ALA A 657 61.64 8.81 4.45
CA ALA A 657 62.00 8.51 3.08
C ALA A 657 63.08 7.43 3.04
N THR A 658 63.00 6.48 2.12
CA THR A 658 64.03 5.44 1.92
C THR A 658 64.65 5.56 0.54
N GLY A 659 65.95 5.26 0.44
CA GLY A 659 66.64 5.23 -0.86
C GLY A 659 66.70 6.59 -1.58
N VAL A 660 66.74 7.70 -0.85
CA VAL A 660 66.80 9.05 -1.40
C VAL A 660 68.10 9.25 -2.19
N THR A 661 67.97 9.72 -3.42
CA THR A 661 69.09 10.13 -4.27
C THR A 661 68.83 11.51 -4.87
N VAL A 662 69.85 12.37 -4.88
CA VAL A 662 69.80 13.70 -5.51
C VAL A 662 70.76 13.72 -6.70
N SER A 663 70.27 14.12 -7.87
CA SER A 663 71.10 14.33 -9.06
C SER A 663 71.45 15.81 -9.20
N ASP A 664 72.73 16.13 -9.12
CA ASP A 664 73.25 17.48 -9.28
C ASP A 664 74.62 17.43 -9.97
N GLN A 665 74.63 17.56 -11.30
CA GLN A 665 75.86 17.63 -12.07
C GLN A 665 76.46 19.04 -12.00
N LEU A 666 77.77 19.14 -11.76
CA LEU A 666 78.45 20.44 -11.80
C LEU A 666 78.35 21.09 -13.19
N PRO A 667 78.11 22.42 -13.26
CA PRO A 667 78.02 23.13 -14.52
C PRO A 667 79.38 23.24 -15.22
N THR A 668 79.37 23.51 -16.52
CA THR A 668 80.60 23.86 -17.27
C THR A 668 81.20 25.17 -16.76
N GLY A 669 82.53 25.30 -16.76
CA GLY A 669 83.24 26.52 -16.31
C GLY A 669 83.65 26.50 -14.84
N VAL A 670 83.50 25.35 -14.17
CA VAL A 670 84.09 25.10 -12.85
C VAL A 670 84.78 23.73 -12.84
N THR A 671 85.97 23.68 -12.23
CA THR A 671 86.72 22.43 -12.02
C THR A 671 86.75 22.06 -10.53
N PRO A 672 86.42 20.82 -10.14
CA PRO A 672 86.51 20.36 -8.75
C PRO A 672 87.92 20.51 -8.16
N VAL A 673 88.00 20.92 -6.89
CA VAL A 673 89.30 21.03 -6.21
C VAL A 673 89.75 19.64 -5.74
N ALA A 674 90.73 19.03 -6.42
CA ALA A 674 91.18 17.66 -6.13
C ALA A 674 91.67 17.44 -4.68
N ALA A 675 92.15 18.48 -3.99
CA ALA A 675 92.58 18.42 -2.59
C ALA A 675 91.43 18.49 -1.57
N THR A 676 90.20 18.81 -2.02
CA THR A 676 89.01 19.00 -1.18
C THR A 676 87.86 18.16 -1.74
N PRO A 677 87.77 16.86 -1.39
CA PRO A 677 86.68 16.01 -1.87
C PRO A 677 85.31 16.52 -1.38
N PRO A 678 84.22 16.20 -2.08
CA PRO A 678 82.86 16.52 -1.64
C PRO A 678 82.60 16.02 -0.21
N LEU A 679 82.02 16.88 0.62
CA LEU A 679 81.71 16.56 2.01
C LEU A 679 80.20 16.40 2.16
N ALA A 680 79.75 15.15 2.23
CA ALA A 680 78.37 14.82 2.56
C ALA A 680 78.25 14.56 4.07
N SER A 681 77.25 15.15 4.71
CA SER A 681 76.87 14.82 6.10
C SER A 681 76.23 13.42 6.21
N GLN A 682 75.67 12.91 5.11
CA GLN A 682 75.14 11.55 5.00
C GLN A 682 75.31 11.02 3.57
N GLY A 683 75.64 9.74 3.46
CA GLY A 683 75.78 9.08 2.16
C GLY A 683 77.06 9.47 1.42
N SER A 684 77.05 9.35 0.08
CA SER A 684 78.21 9.65 -0.77
C SER A 684 77.81 10.31 -2.08
N TYR A 685 78.60 11.27 -2.54
CA TYR A 685 78.43 11.93 -3.84
C TYR A 685 79.49 11.45 -4.84
N ASP A 686 79.04 10.99 -6.01
CA ASP A 686 79.92 10.62 -7.12
C ASP A 686 80.04 11.79 -8.11
N MET A 687 81.24 12.35 -8.18
CA MET A 687 81.59 13.47 -9.07
C MET A 687 81.45 13.14 -10.57
N ALA A 688 81.58 11.87 -10.95
CA ALA A 688 81.52 11.46 -12.35
C ALA A 688 80.08 11.40 -12.86
N SER A 689 79.16 10.90 -12.03
CA SER A 689 77.73 10.77 -12.37
C SER A 689 76.87 11.94 -11.87
N GLY A 690 77.37 12.75 -10.94
CA GLY A 690 76.62 13.83 -10.30
C GLY A 690 75.57 13.35 -9.31
N VAL A 691 75.62 12.08 -8.88
CA VAL A 691 74.61 11.49 -8.00
C VAL A 691 75.07 11.52 -6.54
N TRP A 692 74.25 12.12 -5.68
CA TRP A 692 74.35 12.03 -4.24
C TRP A 692 73.40 10.95 -3.72
N ASN A 693 73.96 9.84 -3.27
CA ASN A 693 73.20 8.75 -2.65
C ASN A 693 73.08 9.02 -1.15
N ILE A 694 71.93 9.51 -0.69
CA ILE A 694 71.64 9.83 0.72
C ILE A 694 71.24 8.57 1.50
N GLY A 695 70.47 7.68 0.87
CA GLY A 695 69.87 6.53 1.54
C GLY A 695 68.61 6.93 2.31
N ASP A 696 68.43 6.44 3.53
CA ASP A 696 67.23 6.72 4.32
C ASP A 696 67.28 8.11 4.95
N LEU A 697 66.22 8.89 4.79
CA LEU A 697 66.09 10.23 5.34
C LEU A 697 64.82 10.30 6.21
N PRO A 698 64.96 10.11 7.54
CA PRO A 698 63.83 10.16 8.47
C PRO A 698 63.07 11.50 8.42
N ASN A 699 61.80 11.47 8.80
CA ASN A 699 60.94 12.66 8.91
C ASN A 699 61.63 13.75 9.74
N GLY A 700 61.67 14.97 9.20
CA GLY A 700 62.22 16.16 9.84
C GLY A 700 63.75 16.27 9.78
N LEU A 701 64.46 15.27 9.25
CA LEU A 701 65.91 15.31 9.13
C LEU A 701 66.32 16.12 7.89
N SER A 702 67.37 16.94 8.06
CA SER A 702 68.08 17.62 6.98
C SER A 702 69.50 17.09 6.88
N VAL A 703 69.95 16.81 5.66
CA VAL A 703 71.32 16.43 5.33
C VAL A 703 71.89 17.38 4.30
N THR A 704 73.19 17.64 4.35
CA THR A 704 73.92 18.52 3.45
C THR A 704 75.02 17.83 2.66
N LEU A 705 75.32 18.38 1.47
CA LEU A 705 76.46 18.08 0.62
C LEU A 705 77.18 19.37 0.25
N GLN A 706 78.48 19.44 0.51
CA GLN A 706 79.34 20.56 0.11
C GLN A 706 80.33 20.16 -0.98
N ILE A 707 80.38 20.93 -2.07
CA ILE A 707 81.28 20.71 -3.20
C ILE A 707 82.09 21.97 -3.46
N THR A 708 83.40 21.91 -3.29
CA THR A 708 84.32 23.02 -3.59
C THR A 708 84.86 22.90 -5.01
N VAL A 709 84.69 23.97 -5.80
CA VAL A 709 85.15 24.04 -7.19
C VAL A 709 85.95 25.32 -7.42
N THR A 710 86.83 25.33 -8.42
CA THR A 710 87.55 26.51 -8.92
C THR A 710 86.88 27.01 -10.19
N VAL A 711 86.70 28.31 -10.35
CA VAL A 711 86.18 28.92 -11.58
C VAL A 711 87.23 28.90 -12.69
N ASP A 712 86.89 28.38 -13.87
CA ASP A 712 87.84 28.06 -14.96
C ASP A 712 88.40 29.22 -15.77
#